data_AF-A0AAU9J930-F1
#
_entry.id   AF-A0AAU9J930-F1
#
_cell.length_a   1.000
_cell.length_b   1.000
_cell.length_c   1.000
_cell.angle_alpha   90.00
_cell.angle_beta   90.00
_cell.angle_gamma   90.00
#
_symmetry.space_group_name_H-M   'P 1'
#
loop_
_entity.id
_entity.type
_entity.pdbx_description
1 polymer ?
#
loop_
_entity_poly.entity_id
_entity_poly.type
_entity_poly.pdbx_seq_one_letter_code
_entity_poly.pdbx_strand_id
1 'polypeptide(L)'
;MSKLLGRIGTTKQAFSFDITIHSLQLHLTQPVRINIVWKRRKKRAETKNKHALSPASGTVEIEETLTMINTLYQEKSGRFKNKKAVLSVQAIIGDNGMKKVGSLELNISEFHNTPLDHHYFTLESCPDRSSKICISIKAQPLGDSAFTDNASEASGFSGISMGTEGDYKGQLFSEDDVAEEQEALAPKIIPGSHGKPPLMKSQGLKLPEALPTYKIRVENEKSEEDSLKITELKAKNSILEKENTSIRNEKDELKIQLGIVSEKAIKERENLIEHIKGLDAELESLKSKNEKFNRKIARRDEKILNLKATNQNLLADLKEIERRSVESTDNKEKLKSEFSSLKECLKESQDNSLKLQKQLDLAKYEITSLRTSNENLKEIIEQQKADILHLRQAIAETRDNMSSRGNEENVFANYKKNTELYINDLKRQLKSMEQEKEDALSKQSELAYQLQGSKTEKLTIEERHREQIHELENEIQKLKDENITLVDKLEEEGQNKKLMERRTTMMSNDADLKLKRMTSNFQEMKAKKEELEQMLYEYQGKLKIKITETENAGMQNLAEQLANKDKIIEKLKASLKDKEKELAEIYSNKEVIENENYTLREQIKRATITEFSDPANIILQEQINELEKRLQSQELAFNKEKNELQGTIEVLEKEIEILEIGKKADTEKFENQISKIIVQNQILTQQVESNKGPVKEEKNTSSLELKIMEENCKQSLQLVQLENNSLKAKLSQLEEEHKGLEKKHLDMKLSWANADIEKETILQKYREAQEQLREYSSQFTAMEVELYKVNERFGITLNQNNELELELHKLKQKLNGKEKKK
;
A
#
# COMPACT_ATOMS: atom_id res chain seq x y z
N MET A 1 12.68 -8.77 12.53
CA MET A 1 12.60 -9.09 13.97
C MET A 1 13.66 -8.40 14.83
N SER A 2 14.73 -7.81 14.26
CA SER A 2 15.81 -7.15 15.04
C SER A 2 15.38 -6.02 15.98
N LYS A 3 14.34 -5.23 15.61
CA LYS A 3 13.82 -4.13 16.47
C LYS A 3 13.04 -4.59 17.71
N LEU A 4 12.64 -5.86 17.78
CA LEU A 4 11.95 -6.46 18.93
C LEU A 4 12.97 -7.11 19.87
N LEU A 5 13.98 -7.79 19.33
CA LEU A 5 15.11 -8.34 20.10
C LEU A 5 15.89 -7.24 20.83
N GLY A 6 16.10 -6.08 20.17
CA GLY A 6 16.72 -4.93 20.81
C GLY A 6 15.87 -4.25 21.91
N ARG A 7 14.67 -4.75 22.26
CA ARG A 7 13.88 -4.22 23.38
C ARG A 7 13.90 -5.11 24.61
N ILE A 8 14.49 -6.30 24.49
CA ILE A 8 14.63 -7.23 25.60
C ILE A 8 15.62 -6.62 26.59
N GLY A 9 15.19 -6.40 27.83
CA GLY A 9 16.02 -5.81 28.89
C GLY A 9 16.09 -4.28 28.93
N THR A 10 15.19 -3.56 28.25
CA THR A 10 15.07 -2.08 28.35
C THR A 10 13.82 -1.65 29.10
N THR A 11 13.91 -0.60 29.93
CA THR A 11 12.78 0.04 30.62
C THR A 11 12.09 1.05 29.68
N LYS A 12 10.77 1.01 29.59
CA LYS A 12 9.99 1.97 28.79
C LYS A 12 9.64 3.18 29.66
N GLN A 13 9.80 4.39 29.13
CA GLN A 13 9.35 5.62 29.80
C GLN A 13 8.77 6.58 28.76
N ALA A 14 7.62 7.19 29.06
CA ALA A 14 7.01 8.20 28.20
C ALA A 14 7.50 9.59 28.55
N PHE A 15 7.73 10.39 27.52
CA PHE A 15 8.04 11.80 27.63
C PHE A 15 7.13 12.59 26.70
N SER A 16 6.61 13.72 27.18
CA SER A 16 6.13 14.79 26.31
C SER A 16 7.34 15.59 25.85
N PHE A 17 7.47 15.78 24.53
CA PHE A 17 8.52 16.60 23.95
C PHE A 17 7.89 17.81 23.29
N ASP A 18 8.39 18.99 23.65
CA ASP A 18 7.97 20.28 23.13
C ASP A 18 9.13 20.85 22.32
N ILE A 19 8.95 20.93 21.00
CA ILE A 19 9.91 21.54 20.07
C ILE A 19 9.36 22.90 19.67
N THR A 20 9.94 23.96 20.23
CA THR A 20 9.60 25.34 19.88
C THR A 20 10.47 25.79 18.71
N ILE A 21 9.83 26.29 17.65
CA ILE A 21 10.50 26.81 16.47
C ILE A 21 10.48 28.33 16.57
N HIS A 22 11.64 28.93 16.77
CA HIS A 22 11.77 30.37 16.97
C HIS A 22 11.83 31.11 15.64
N SER A 23 12.74 30.69 14.77
CA SER A 23 12.93 31.32 13.46
C SER A 23 13.43 30.34 12.42
N LEU A 24 13.17 30.68 11.16
CA LEU A 24 13.64 29.95 10.00
C LEU A 24 14.29 30.93 9.03
N GLN A 25 15.55 30.67 8.69
CA GLN A 25 16.32 31.37 7.66
C GLN A 25 16.42 30.49 6.43
N LEU A 26 15.90 30.97 5.30
CA LEU A 26 15.81 30.25 4.05
C LEU A 26 15.71 31.25 2.88
N HIS A 27 16.58 31.15 1.89
CA HIS A 27 16.52 31.96 0.67
C HIS A 27 15.74 31.25 -0.43
N LEU A 28 14.68 31.89 -0.93
CA LEU A 28 13.81 31.36 -2.00
C LEU A 28 13.65 32.39 -3.11
N THR A 29 13.42 31.92 -4.34
CA THR A 29 13.23 32.78 -5.52
C THR A 29 11.84 33.40 -5.61
N GLN A 30 10.85 32.84 -4.91
CA GLN A 30 9.45 33.28 -4.93
C GLN A 30 8.90 33.35 -3.51
N PRO A 31 7.93 34.25 -3.24
CA PRO A 31 7.25 34.31 -1.95
C PRO A 31 6.43 33.03 -1.73
N VAL A 32 6.60 32.41 -0.58
CA VAL A 32 5.91 31.17 -0.22
C VAL A 32 5.35 31.24 1.19
N ARG A 33 4.36 30.40 1.47
CA ARG A 33 3.94 30.16 2.86
C ARG A 33 4.57 28.87 3.36
N ILE A 34 5.13 28.91 4.57
CA ILE A 34 5.86 27.79 5.16
C ILE A 34 5.01 27.12 6.23
N ASN A 35 5.06 25.79 6.24
CA ASN A 35 4.52 24.94 7.27
C ASN A 35 5.61 23.98 7.76
N ILE A 36 5.83 23.90 9.07
CA ILE A 36 6.83 23.00 9.64
C ILE A 36 6.12 21.82 10.28
N VAL A 37 6.48 20.63 9.81
CA VAL A 37 5.80 19.39 10.17
C VAL A 37 6.80 18.47 10.88
N TRP A 38 6.48 18.12 12.13
CA TRP A 38 7.15 17.06 12.86
C TRP A 38 6.40 15.74 12.68
N LYS A 39 6.99 14.81 11.92
CA LYS A 39 6.36 13.52 11.60
C LYS A 39 7.09 12.35 12.25
N ARG A 40 6.32 11.46 12.87
CA ARG A 40 6.81 10.20 13.42
C ARG A 40 5.80 9.07 13.23
N ARG A 41 6.11 8.15 12.30
CA ARG A 41 5.21 7.06 11.90
C ARG A 41 3.84 7.63 11.49
N LYS A 42 2.78 7.29 12.23
CA LYS A 42 1.41 7.78 12.03
C LYS A 42 1.11 9.09 12.78
N LYS A 43 1.95 9.49 13.75
CA LYS A 43 1.77 10.75 14.49
C LYS A 43 2.39 11.90 13.70
N ARG A 44 1.69 13.03 13.66
CA ARG A 44 2.08 14.27 12.97
C ARG A 44 1.71 15.44 13.87
N ALA A 45 2.64 16.33 14.12
CA ALA A 45 2.40 17.65 14.68
C ALA A 45 2.88 18.67 13.65
N GLU A 46 2.17 19.77 13.49
CA GLU A 46 2.53 20.83 12.54
C GLU A 46 2.21 22.20 13.10
N THR A 47 2.89 23.22 12.57
CA THR A 47 2.64 24.61 12.92
C THR A 47 1.20 24.98 12.55
N LYS A 48 0.52 25.70 13.45
CA LYS A 48 -0.86 26.13 13.27
C LYS A 48 -0.96 27.19 12.17
N ASN A 49 -0.02 28.13 12.16
CA ASN A 49 0.01 29.19 11.17
C ASN A 49 0.92 28.82 9.99
N LYS A 50 0.54 29.29 8.81
CA LYS A 50 1.33 29.20 7.60
C LYS A 50 2.10 30.51 7.44
N HIS A 51 3.36 30.53 7.87
CA HIS A 51 4.15 31.76 7.92
C HIS A 51 4.59 32.18 6.52
N ALA A 52 4.31 33.43 6.14
CA ALA A 52 4.74 33.96 4.85
C ALA A 52 6.24 34.27 4.90
N LEU A 53 7.00 33.69 3.96
CA LEU A 53 8.42 33.97 3.77
C LEU A 53 8.60 34.73 2.46
N SER A 54 9.12 35.96 2.57
CA SER A 54 9.46 36.79 1.43
C SER A 54 10.88 36.50 0.94
N PRO A 55 11.14 36.46 -0.38
CA PRO A 55 12.49 36.33 -0.95
C PRO A 55 13.47 37.38 -0.43
N ALA A 56 12.97 38.59 -0.13
CA ALA A 56 13.80 39.72 0.27
C ALA A 56 14.30 39.64 1.72
N SER A 57 13.52 39.08 2.64
CA SER A 57 13.93 38.95 4.04
C SER A 57 14.75 37.69 4.30
N GLY A 58 14.44 36.60 3.58
CA GLY A 58 15.11 35.30 3.73
C GLY A 58 15.02 34.71 5.15
N THR A 59 14.26 35.34 6.05
CA THR A 59 14.12 34.96 7.46
C THR A 59 12.68 35.21 7.90
N VAL A 60 12.14 34.32 8.72
CA VAL A 60 10.80 34.43 9.31
C VAL A 60 10.82 33.99 10.77
N GLU A 61 10.17 34.77 11.62
CA GLU A 61 9.92 34.44 13.03
C GLU A 61 8.61 33.65 13.14
N ILE A 62 8.63 32.56 13.91
CA ILE A 62 7.56 31.58 13.97
C ILE A 62 6.99 31.50 15.40
N GLU A 63 7.87 31.34 16.39
CA GLU A 63 7.53 31.20 17.82
C GLU A 63 6.41 30.20 18.13
N GLU A 64 6.40 29.05 17.46
CA GLU A 64 5.39 28.01 17.65
C GLU A 64 5.97 26.73 18.27
N THR A 65 5.24 26.13 19.21
CA THR A 65 5.62 24.87 19.88
C THR A 65 4.88 23.67 19.31
N LEU A 66 5.64 22.68 18.85
CA LEU A 66 5.16 21.37 18.43
C LEU A 66 5.32 20.37 19.57
N THR A 67 4.21 19.85 20.08
CA THR A 67 4.19 18.87 21.19
C THR A 67 3.92 17.46 20.68
N MET A 68 4.71 16.47 21.13
CA MET A 68 4.44 15.07 20.83
C MET A 68 4.90 14.13 21.95
N ILE A 69 4.00 13.22 22.34
CA ILE A 69 4.29 12.18 23.33
C ILE A 69 5.06 11.03 22.68
N ASN A 70 6.25 10.75 23.24
CA ASN A 70 7.19 9.77 22.73
C ASN A 70 7.71 8.85 23.82
N THR A 71 7.62 7.54 23.59
CA THR A 71 8.25 6.53 24.44
C THR A 71 9.72 6.36 24.09
N LEU A 72 10.59 6.55 25.07
CA LEU A 72 12.00 6.21 25.05
C LEU A 72 12.23 4.86 25.75
N TYR A 73 13.29 4.17 25.36
CA TYR A 73 13.69 2.88 25.94
C TYR A 73 15.06 3.07 26.59
N GLN A 74 15.12 2.91 27.91
CA GLN A 74 16.34 3.01 28.69
C GLN A 74 17.02 1.65 28.75
N GLU A 75 18.30 1.59 28.44
CA GLU A 75 19.11 0.39 28.61
C GLU A 75 19.53 0.21 30.07
N LYS A 76 20.02 -0.99 30.43
CA LYS A 76 20.61 -1.25 31.75
C LYS A 76 21.79 -0.32 32.08
N SER A 77 22.43 0.25 31.06
CA SER A 77 23.49 1.26 31.19
C SER A 77 22.98 2.64 31.67
N GLY A 78 21.67 2.82 31.80
CA GLY A 78 21.03 4.09 32.12
C GLY A 78 20.86 5.02 30.91
N ARG A 79 21.48 4.72 29.76
CA ARG A 79 21.35 5.52 28.54
C ARG A 79 20.07 5.19 27.79
N PHE A 80 19.41 6.22 27.27
CA PHE A 80 18.27 6.03 26.38
C PHE A 80 18.72 5.68 24.97
N LYS A 81 18.00 4.75 24.33
CA LYS A 81 18.22 4.42 22.92
C LYS A 81 17.93 5.60 22.01
N ASN A 82 18.81 5.78 21.03
CA ASN A 82 18.68 6.81 20.01
C ASN A 82 17.28 6.83 19.40
N LYS A 83 16.67 8.02 19.45
CA LYS A 83 15.32 8.25 19.00
C LYS A 83 15.29 9.36 17.95
N LYS A 84 15.33 8.93 16.69
CA LYS A 84 15.23 9.83 15.54
C LYS A 84 13.87 10.53 15.46
N ALA A 85 13.90 11.85 15.37
CA ALA A 85 12.80 12.75 15.04
C ALA A 85 13.14 13.49 13.73
N VAL A 86 12.15 13.71 12.87
CA VAL A 86 12.34 14.42 11.61
C VAL A 86 11.36 15.59 11.55
N LEU A 87 11.92 16.79 11.52
CA LEU A 87 11.20 18.02 11.20
C LEU A 87 11.34 18.26 9.71
N SER A 88 10.23 18.49 9.01
CA SER A 88 10.22 18.81 7.59
C SER A 88 9.63 20.19 7.36
N VAL A 89 10.36 21.02 6.62
CA VAL A 89 9.91 22.34 6.19
C VAL A 89 9.21 22.18 4.85
N GLN A 90 7.94 22.55 4.78
CA GLN A 90 7.11 22.47 3.57
C GLN A 90 6.76 23.88 3.10
N ALA A 91 7.01 24.19 1.83
CA ALA A 91 6.58 25.42 1.20
C ALA A 91 5.30 25.18 0.40
N ILE A 92 4.38 26.14 0.48
CA ILE A 92 3.12 26.19 -0.23
C ILE A 92 3.27 27.29 -1.28
N ILE A 93 3.29 26.89 -2.55
CA ILE A 93 3.50 27.77 -3.70
C ILE A 93 2.15 27.91 -4.42
N GLY A 94 1.39 28.96 -4.08
CA GLY A 94 0.03 29.16 -4.61
C GLY A 94 -0.88 27.96 -4.39
N ASP A 95 -1.67 27.61 -5.41
CA ASP A 95 -2.57 26.44 -5.41
C ASP A 95 -1.88 25.14 -5.86
N ASN A 96 -0.61 25.20 -6.28
CA ASN A 96 0.13 24.11 -6.91
C ASN A 96 0.67 23.05 -5.92
N GLY A 97 0.10 22.96 -4.72
CA GLY A 97 0.39 21.93 -3.73
C GLY A 97 1.57 22.22 -2.79
N MET A 98 1.76 21.33 -1.80
CA MET A 98 2.80 21.44 -0.78
C MET A 98 4.09 20.74 -1.24
N LYS A 99 5.22 21.46 -1.26
CA LYS A 99 6.53 20.91 -1.61
C LYS A 99 7.44 20.89 -0.38
N LYS A 100 8.11 19.77 -0.12
CA LYS A 100 9.13 19.67 0.92
C LYS A 100 10.37 20.44 0.46
N VAL A 101 10.80 21.43 1.25
CA VAL A 101 11.96 22.29 0.94
C VAL A 101 13.19 21.96 1.78
N GLY A 102 13.02 21.33 2.94
CA GLY A 102 14.14 20.88 3.75
C GLY A 102 13.70 19.93 4.86
N SER A 103 14.65 19.29 5.52
CA SER A 103 14.41 18.53 6.75
C SER A 103 15.53 18.65 7.75
N LEU A 104 15.20 18.53 9.02
CA LEU A 104 16.14 18.44 10.13
C LEU A 104 15.91 17.12 10.86
N GLU A 105 16.98 16.33 11.00
CA GLU A 105 16.97 15.08 11.75
C GLU A 105 17.61 15.30 13.13
N LEU A 106 16.88 14.93 14.19
CA LEU A 106 17.31 15.12 15.58
C LEU A 106 17.22 13.82 16.36
N ASN A 107 18.14 13.64 17.30
CA ASN A 107 18.07 12.56 18.28
C ASN A 107 17.39 13.04 19.57
N ILE A 108 16.06 12.92 19.66
CA ILE A 108 15.31 13.47 20.81
C ILE A 108 15.62 12.77 22.15
N SER A 109 16.28 11.61 22.14
CA SER A 109 16.72 10.98 23.39
C SER A 109 17.86 11.75 24.07
N GLU A 110 18.58 12.62 23.38
CA GLU A 110 19.64 13.44 23.97
C GLU A 110 19.08 14.58 24.82
N PHE A 111 17.85 15.02 24.55
CA PHE A 111 17.21 16.17 25.20
C PHE A 111 16.25 15.80 26.34
N HIS A 112 16.30 14.57 26.84
CA HIS A 112 15.39 14.10 27.90
C HIS A 112 15.69 14.76 29.26
N ASN A 113 16.96 15.05 29.55
CA ASN A 113 17.42 15.67 30.80
C ASN A 113 17.97 17.08 30.61
N THR A 114 18.56 17.36 29.44
CA THR A 114 19.15 18.66 29.14
C THR A 114 18.27 19.35 28.10
N PRO A 115 17.49 20.38 28.47
CA PRO A 115 16.71 21.13 27.50
C PRO A 115 17.68 21.85 26.54
N LEU A 116 17.27 21.93 25.27
CA LEU A 116 17.97 22.69 24.26
C LEU A 116 17.32 24.07 24.15
N ASP A 117 18.11 25.13 24.19
CA ASP A 117 17.62 26.50 24.11
C ASP A 117 18.25 27.23 22.92
N HIS A 118 17.41 27.85 22.08
CA HIS A 118 17.75 28.69 20.93
C HIS A 118 18.93 28.19 20.08
N HIS A 119 18.90 26.92 19.67
CA HIS A 119 19.97 26.33 18.88
C HIS A 119 19.67 26.38 17.37
N TYR A 120 20.67 26.79 16.59
CA TYR A 120 20.59 26.86 15.14
C TYR A 120 21.07 25.56 14.50
N PHE A 121 20.21 24.95 13.69
CA PHE A 121 20.55 23.77 12.89
C PHE A 121 20.51 24.09 11.41
N THR A 122 21.37 23.43 10.62
CA THR A 122 21.33 23.51 9.15
C THR A 122 20.29 22.53 8.62
N LEU A 123 19.48 22.93 7.63
CA LEU A 123 18.51 22.02 7.03
C LEU A 123 19.17 21.11 6.00
N GLU A 124 18.90 19.81 6.12
CA GLU A 124 19.28 18.81 5.13
C GLU A 124 18.31 18.82 3.94
N SER A 125 18.80 18.39 2.78
CA SER A 125 18.01 18.31 1.54
C SER A 125 17.35 19.64 1.13
N CYS A 126 17.96 20.76 1.52
CA CYS A 126 17.51 22.09 1.15
C CYS A 126 18.28 22.62 -0.07
N PRO A 127 17.60 23.23 -1.07
CA PRO A 127 18.29 23.90 -2.19
C PRO A 127 19.22 25.03 -1.72
N ASP A 128 18.84 25.72 -0.64
CA ASP A 128 19.67 26.74 0.00
C ASP A 128 20.61 26.10 1.04
N ARG A 129 21.91 26.13 0.76
CA ARG A 129 22.96 25.63 1.65
C ARG A 129 23.16 26.47 2.91
N SER A 130 22.70 27.73 2.89
CA SER A 130 22.78 28.64 4.03
C SER A 130 21.56 28.57 4.95
N SER A 131 20.63 27.65 4.67
CA SER A 131 19.38 27.53 5.41
C SER A 131 19.61 27.07 6.85
N LYS A 132 18.98 27.78 7.80
CA LYS A 132 19.08 27.52 9.23
C LYS A 132 17.72 27.56 9.88
N ILE A 133 17.50 26.71 10.86
CA ILE A 133 16.31 26.73 11.72
C ILE A 133 16.74 26.85 13.17
N CYS A 134 16.16 27.80 13.90
CA CYS A 134 16.39 28.00 15.33
C CYS A 134 15.28 27.29 16.12
N ILE A 135 15.66 26.35 16.98
CA ILE A 135 14.70 25.59 17.79
C ILE A 135 15.13 25.50 19.25
N SER A 136 14.15 25.30 20.12
CA SER A 136 14.33 24.88 21.51
C SER A 136 13.57 23.59 21.77
N ILE A 137 14.13 22.71 22.60
CA ILE A 137 13.56 21.39 22.87
C ILE A 137 13.48 21.20 24.37
N LYS A 138 12.28 20.95 24.87
CA LYS A 138 12.04 20.58 26.28
C LYS A 138 11.38 19.20 26.34
N ALA A 139 11.75 18.42 27.34
CA ALA A 139 11.18 17.10 27.59
C ALA A 139 10.62 17.04 29.00
N GLN A 140 9.42 16.49 29.15
CA GLN A 140 8.77 16.29 30.44
C GLN A 140 8.39 14.80 30.58
N PRO A 141 8.86 14.10 31.63
CA PRO A 141 8.47 12.72 31.87
C PRO A 141 6.98 12.65 32.22
N LEU A 142 6.25 11.76 31.55
CA LEU A 142 4.87 11.43 31.87
C LEU A 142 4.92 10.19 32.76
N GLY A 143 4.47 10.32 34.02
CA GLY A 143 4.51 9.24 35.00
C GLY A 143 3.82 7.96 34.53
N ASP A 144 4.17 6.83 35.14
CA ASP A 144 3.74 5.49 34.72
C ASP A 144 2.21 5.28 34.72
N SER A 145 1.45 6.15 35.41
CA SER A 145 -0.01 6.12 35.49
C SER A 145 -0.75 6.65 34.25
N ALA A 146 -0.06 7.32 33.31
CA ALA A 146 -0.72 7.92 32.13
C ALA A 146 -0.94 6.94 30.96
N PHE A 147 -0.72 5.64 31.16
CA PHE A 147 -0.71 4.62 30.10
C PHE A 147 -2.01 3.81 29.92
N THR A 148 -3.10 4.14 30.63
CA THR A 148 -4.43 3.61 30.29
C THR A 148 -4.99 4.37 29.10
N ASP A 149 -4.68 3.89 27.89
CA ASP A 149 -5.40 3.95 26.60
C ASP A 149 -6.35 5.12 26.22
N ASN A 150 -6.28 6.29 26.85
CA ASN A 150 -7.11 7.46 26.52
C ASN A 150 -6.41 8.47 25.60
N ALA A 151 -5.21 8.16 25.09
CA ALA A 151 -4.45 9.07 24.25
C ALA A 151 -4.81 9.01 22.75
N SER A 152 -6.08 8.75 22.42
CA SER A 152 -6.61 8.85 21.05
C SER A 152 -7.83 9.78 20.88
N GLU A 153 -8.37 10.38 21.95
CA GLU A 153 -9.57 11.25 21.84
C GLU A 153 -9.35 12.74 22.14
N ALA A 154 -8.20 13.12 22.69
CA ALA A 154 -7.94 14.53 23.03
C ALA A 154 -7.19 15.27 21.92
N SER A 155 -7.81 15.45 20.75
CA SER A 155 -7.52 16.59 19.86
C SER A 155 -8.65 16.85 18.86
N GLY A 156 -9.74 17.44 19.38
CA GLY A 156 -10.62 18.41 18.72
C GLY A 156 -11.08 18.19 17.27
N PHE A 157 -12.30 17.68 17.12
CA PHE A 157 -13.27 18.25 16.19
C PHE A 157 -14.67 18.18 16.81
N SER A 158 -15.37 19.31 16.82
CA SER A 158 -16.66 19.48 17.48
C SER A 158 -17.78 18.88 16.64
N GLY A 159 -18.75 18.19 17.25
CA GLY A 159 -20.03 17.96 16.60
C GLY A 159 -20.78 16.70 17.04
N ILE A 160 -21.82 16.94 17.85
CA ILE A 160 -23.04 16.11 17.96
C ILE A 160 -22.93 14.88 18.87
N SER A 161 -23.32 15.13 20.12
CA SER A 161 -23.82 14.16 21.09
C SER A 161 -25.23 13.71 20.71
N MET A 162 -25.40 12.42 20.45
CA MET A 162 -26.64 11.64 20.58
C MET A 162 -26.15 10.34 21.27
N GLY A 163 -26.38 10.08 22.55
CA GLY A 163 -27.68 9.98 23.18
C GLY A 163 -28.30 8.63 22.82
N THR A 164 -28.00 7.58 23.61
CA THR A 164 -28.92 6.47 23.97
C THR A 164 -28.24 5.51 24.96
N GLU A 165 -28.62 5.65 26.23
CA GLU A 165 -28.66 4.55 27.20
C GLU A 165 -29.69 3.50 26.73
N GLY A 166 -29.44 2.21 26.96
CA GLY A 166 -30.45 1.18 26.73
C GLY A 166 -29.89 -0.24 26.66
N ASP A 167 -29.96 -0.92 27.80
CA ASP A 167 -30.21 -2.35 27.99
C ASP A 167 -29.78 -3.35 26.90
N TYR A 168 -28.78 -4.18 27.23
CA TYR A 168 -28.77 -5.58 26.78
C TYR A 168 -28.17 -6.49 27.86
N LYS A 169 -29.04 -7.02 28.73
CA LYS A 169 -28.83 -8.30 29.40
C LYS A 169 -29.43 -9.38 28.51
N GLY A 170 -28.62 -10.34 28.06
CA GLY A 170 -29.08 -11.51 27.34
C GLY A 170 -28.17 -12.70 27.60
N GLN A 171 -28.55 -13.53 28.58
CA GLN A 171 -28.12 -14.92 28.67
C GLN A 171 -28.90 -15.72 27.62
N LEU A 172 -28.20 -16.35 26.68
CA LEU A 172 -28.73 -17.40 25.83
C LEU A 172 -27.61 -18.41 25.64
N PHE A 173 -27.71 -19.56 26.30
CA PHE A 173 -27.88 -20.86 25.67
C PHE A 173 -28.13 -21.90 26.77
N SER A 174 -29.33 -22.43 26.74
CA SER A 174 -29.87 -23.52 27.54
C SER A 174 -29.41 -24.88 27.02
N GLU A 175 -29.38 -25.83 27.96
CA GLU A 175 -29.24 -27.27 27.80
C GLU A 175 -30.44 -27.93 27.08
N ASP A 176 -30.16 -29.14 26.58
CA ASP A 176 -31.04 -30.25 26.18
C ASP A 176 -31.88 -30.05 24.87
N ASP A 177 -32.06 -31.02 23.96
CA ASP A 177 -32.11 -32.49 24.15
C ASP A 177 -32.18 -33.27 22.80
N VAL A 178 -31.83 -34.56 22.84
CA VAL A 178 -32.17 -35.73 21.95
C VAL A 178 -31.62 -35.86 20.51
N ALA A 179 -30.82 -36.93 20.25
CA ALA A 179 -31.22 -38.14 19.48
C ALA A 179 -30.04 -39.07 19.10
N GLU A 180 -30.26 -40.38 19.27
CA GLU A 180 -29.39 -41.55 19.03
C GLU A 180 -29.14 -41.89 17.55
N GLU A 181 -27.99 -42.52 17.23
CA GLU A 181 -27.88 -43.87 16.61
C GLU A 181 -26.40 -44.31 16.39
N GLN A 182 -26.05 -45.48 16.96
CA GLN A 182 -25.24 -46.65 16.49
C GLN A 182 -24.04 -46.45 15.51
N GLU A 183 -22.89 -47.17 15.52
CA GLU A 183 -22.40 -48.37 16.20
C GLU A 183 -20.86 -48.54 15.96
N ALA A 184 -20.25 -49.53 16.64
CA ALA A 184 -19.03 -50.29 16.29
C ALA A 184 -17.63 -49.87 16.84
N LEU A 185 -17.31 -50.48 18.00
CA LEU A 185 -16.20 -51.42 18.25
C LEU A 185 -14.73 -51.00 18.00
N ALA A 186 -14.01 -50.71 19.10
CA ALA A 186 -12.64 -51.19 19.33
C ALA A 186 -12.28 -51.12 20.84
N PRO A 187 -11.73 -52.18 21.47
CA PRO A 187 -11.41 -52.18 22.89
C PRO A 187 -10.08 -51.49 23.20
N LYS A 188 -10.09 -50.64 24.24
CA LYS A 188 -8.90 -50.04 24.86
C LYS A 188 -8.13 -51.08 25.68
N ILE A 189 -6.87 -51.29 25.32
CA ILE A 189 -5.87 -51.96 26.15
C ILE A 189 -5.45 -51.00 27.27
N ILE A 190 -5.67 -51.39 28.52
CA ILE A 190 -5.12 -50.72 29.71
C ILE A 190 -3.88 -51.51 30.18
N PRO A 191 -2.69 -50.90 30.30
CA PRO A 191 -1.53 -51.53 30.90
C PRO A 191 -1.64 -51.53 32.44
N GLY A 192 -1.11 -52.60 33.05
CA GLY A 192 -1.40 -53.01 34.41
C GLY A 192 -1.00 -52.06 35.54
N SER A 193 -1.68 -52.24 36.67
CA SER A 193 -1.13 -51.91 37.99
C SER A 193 -1.44 -53.03 38.98
N HIS A 194 -0.38 -53.53 39.61
CA HIS A 194 -0.33 -54.21 40.91
C HIS A 194 -1.46 -55.18 41.30
N GLY A 195 -1.36 -56.43 40.83
CA GLY A 195 -1.98 -57.59 41.46
C GLY A 195 -0.91 -58.48 42.09
N LYS A 196 -0.76 -58.41 43.42
CA LYS A 196 -0.08 -59.47 44.20
C LYS A 196 -0.81 -60.80 43.96
N PRO A 197 -0.12 -61.94 43.80
CA PRO A 197 -0.80 -63.22 43.74
C PRO A 197 -1.46 -63.51 45.11
N PRO A 198 -2.64 -64.13 45.12
CA PRO A 198 -3.39 -64.40 46.34
C PRO A 198 -2.66 -65.45 47.18
N LEU A 199 -2.49 -65.13 48.46
CA LEU A 199 -2.19 -66.06 49.55
C LEU A 199 -3.24 -67.16 49.56
N MET A 200 -2.93 -68.28 48.91
CA MET A 200 -3.55 -69.57 49.19
C MET A 200 -3.11 -69.96 50.60
N LYS A 201 -4.06 -69.86 51.53
CA LYS A 201 -4.01 -70.49 52.86
C LYS A 201 -3.72 -71.98 52.67
N SER A 202 -2.45 -72.37 52.83
CA SER A 202 -2.10 -73.76 53.10
C SER A 202 -2.69 -74.11 54.46
N GLN A 203 -3.84 -74.77 54.45
CA GLN A 203 -4.35 -75.51 55.59
C GLN A 203 -3.25 -76.44 56.09
N GLY A 204 -3.06 -76.43 57.41
CA GLY A 204 -2.06 -77.25 58.08
C GLY A 204 -2.27 -78.73 57.79
N LEU A 205 -1.26 -79.33 57.18
CA LEU A 205 -0.90 -80.71 57.44
C LEU A 205 0.43 -80.67 58.19
N LYS A 206 0.30 -80.82 59.50
CA LYS A 206 1.39 -81.06 60.43
C LYS A 206 2.20 -82.24 59.90
N LEU A 207 3.48 -82.02 59.64
CA LEU A 207 4.49 -83.08 59.72
C LEU A 207 4.36 -83.71 61.12
N PRO A 208 4.10 -85.02 61.25
CA PRO A 208 4.30 -85.71 62.52
C PRO A 208 5.80 -85.83 62.76
N GLU A 209 6.17 -85.43 63.97
CA GLU A 209 7.43 -85.69 64.63
C GLU A 209 7.87 -87.16 64.51
N ALA A 210 9.19 -87.32 64.43
CA ALA A 210 9.95 -88.38 65.07
C ALA A 210 9.24 -89.73 65.23
N LEU A 211 9.47 -90.63 64.28
CA LEU A 211 9.43 -92.06 64.56
C LEU A 211 10.85 -92.59 64.75
N PRO A 212 11.08 -93.46 65.75
CA PRO A 212 12.41 -93.80 66.22
C PRO A 212 13.14 -94.69 65.21
N THR A 213 14.44 -94.49 65.13
CA THR A 213 15.43 -95.48 64.69
C THR A 213 15.09 -96.88 65.21
N TYR A 214 14.52 -97.72 64.34
CA TYR A 214 14.51 -99.16 64.55
C TYR A 214 15.93 -99.67 64.30
N LYS A 215 16.65 -99.94 65.40
CA LYS A 215 17.82 -100.83 65.38
C LYS A 215 17.33 -102.23 64.98
N ILE A 216 17.47 -102.57 63.71
CA ILE A 216 17.38 -103.97 63.26
C ILE A 216 18.66 -104.65 63.76
N ARG A 217 18.48 -105.49 64.79
CA ARG A 217 19.48 -106.41 65.29
C ARG A 217 19.63 -107.51 64.23
N VAL A 218 20.70 -107.44 63.46
CA VAL A 218 21.11 -108.52 62.55
C VAL A 218 21.60 -109.66 63.42
N GLU A 219 20.78 -110.70 63.55
CA GLU A 219 21.24 -111.99 64.06
C GLU A 219 22.06 -112.67 62.96
N ASN A 220 23.23 -113.15 63.37
CA ASN A 220 24.15 -113.95 62.58
C ASN A 220 23.46 -115.24 62.15
N GLU A 221 23.18 -115.41 60.86
CA GLU A 221 23.28 -116.72 60.22
C GLU A 221 23.98 -116.57 58.86
N LYS A 222 25.00 -117.42 58.69
CA LYS A 222 25.91 -117.46 57.57
C LYS A 222 25.19 -118.00 56.33
N SER A 223 25.24 -117.26 55.23
CA SER A 223 25.20 -117.81 53.87
C SER A 223 26.03 -116.91 52.95
N GLU A 224 26.99 -117.49 52.23
CA GLU A 224 27.84 -116.78 51.26
C GLU A 224 27.04 -116.13 50.11
N GLU A 225 25.76 -116.48 49.95
CA GLU A 225 24.85 -115.94 48.94
C GLU A 225 24.42 -114.48 49.19
N ASP A 226 24.29 -114.06 50.45
CA ASP A 226 23.82 -112.70 50.78
C ASP A 226 24.92 -111.65 50.65
N SER A 227 26.19 -112.05 50.79
CA SER A 227 27.35 -111.17 50.55
C SER A 227 27.42 -110.74 49.07
N LEU A 228 27.20 -111.69 48.14
CA LEU A 228 27.19 -111.42 46.71
C LEU A 228 26.01 -110.51 46.32
N LYS A 229 24.80 -110.77 46.83
CA LYS A 229 23.63 -109.89 46.63
C LYS A 229 23.86 -108.48 47.18
N ILE A 230 24.50 -108.33 48.34
CA ILE A 230 24.84 -107.02 48.89
C ILE A 230 25.85 -106.28 48.01
N THR A 231 26.85 -106.97 47.46
CA THR A 231 27.81 -106.35 46.53
C THR A 231 27.17 -105.95 45.20
N GLU A 232 26.27 -106.78 44.67
CA GLU A 232 25.53 -106.49 43.44
C GLU A 232 24.53 -105.32 43.63
N LEU A 233 23.85 -105.28 44.76
CA LEU A 233 22.98 -104.16 45.15
C LEU A 233 23.77 -102.86 45.36
N LYS A 234 24.98 -102.92 45.93
CA LYS A 234 25.88 -101.77 46.04
C LYS A 234 26.35 -101.27 44.67
N ALA A 235 26.68 -102.18 43.75
CA ALA A 235 27.05 -101.83 42.39
C ALA A 235 25.87 -101.17 41.63
N LYS A 236 24.66 -101.73 41.74
CA LYS A 236 23.43 -101.15 41.18
C LYS A 236 23.12 -99.78 41.78
N ASN A 237 23.24 -99.61 43.10
CA ASN A 237 23.08 -98.30 43.74
C ASN A 237 24.13 -97.29 43.28
N SER A 238 25.39 -97.70 43.09
CA SER A 238 26.43 -96.81 42.57
C SER A 238 26.15 -96.36 41.14
N ILE A 239 25.61 -97.24 40.30
CA ILE A 239 25.17 -96.89 38.94
C ILE A 239 23.98 -95.93 38.99
N LEU A 240 22.98 -96.20 39.83
CA LEU A 240 21.82 -95.32 40.02
C LEU A 240 22.20 -93.95 40.62
N GLU A 241 23.21 -93.86 41.48
CA GLU A 241 23.74 -92.59 41.98
C GLU A 241 24.46 -91.80 40.88
N LYS A 242 25.23 -92.46 40.03
CA LYS A 242 25.84 -91.84 38.84
C LYS A 242 24.78 -91.38 37.84
N GLU A 243 23.73 -92.16 37.64
CA GLU A 243 22.61 -91.78 36.77
C GLU A 243 21.82 -90.60 37.36
N ASN A 244 21.54 -90.60 38.66
CA ASN A 244 20.89 -89.48 39.34
C ASN A 244 21.73 -88.20 39.32
N THR A 245 23.05 -88.30 39.43
CA THR A 245 23.94 -87.13 39.29
C THR A 245 23.98 -86.63 37.85
N SER A 246 23.98 -87.53 36.86
CA SER A 246 23.83 -87.16 35.45
C SER A 246 22.51 -86.44 35.17
N ILE A 247 21.38 -87.00 35.66
CA ILE A 247 20.04 -86.39 35.51
C ILE A 247 19.96 -85.03 36.20
N ARG A 248 20.61 -84.85 37.37
CA ARG A 248 20.70 -83.54 38.03
C ARG A 248 21.47 -82.53 37.20
N ASN A 249 22.61 -82.93 36.64
CA ASN A 249 23.41 -82.06 35.77
C ASN A 249 22.63 -81.68 34.51
N GLU A 250 21.94 -82.63 33.87
CA GLU A 250 21.09 -82.37 32.70
C GLU A 250 19.91 -81.45 33.05
N LYS A 251 19.29 -81.63 34.22
CA LYS A 251 18.24 -80.73 34.72
C LYS A 251 18.77 -79.30 34.94
N ASP A 252 19.96 -79.17 35.52
CA ASP A 252 20.57 -77.86 35.76
C ASP A 252 20.99 -77.19 34.43
N GLU A 253 21.48 -77.96 33.46
CA GLU A 253 21.78 -77.48 32.11
C GLU A 253 20.51 -77.03 31.36
N LEU A 254 19.43 -77.82 31.38
CA LEU A 254 18.14 -77.44 30.82
C LEU A 254 17.56 -76.19 31.50
N LYS A 255 17.78 -76.03 32.81
CA LYS A 255 17.36 -74.82 33.54
C LYS A 255 18.14 -73.58 33.09
N ILE A 256 19.44 -73.71 32.82
CA ILE A 256 20.26 -72.63 32.26
C ILE A 256 19.79 -72.30 30.84
N GLN A 257 19.57 -73.30 29.98
CA GLN A 257 19.08 -73.11 28.62
C GLN A 257 17.70 -72.41 28.61
N LEU A 258 16.77 -72.84 29.47
CA LEU A 258 15.47 -72.20 29.64
C LEU A 258 15.61 -70.74 30.10
N GLY A 259 16.57 -70.46 30.99
CA GLY A 259 16.89 -69.09 31.42
C GLY A 259 17.35 -68.21 30.27
N ILE A 260 18.26 -68.69 29.43
CA ILE A 260 18.77 -67.97 28.24
C ILE A 260 17.63 -67.70 27.25
N VAL A 261 16.78 -68.69 26.98
CA VAL A 261 15.63 -68.53 26.07
C VAL A 261 14.62 -67.53 26.63
N SER A 262 14.32 -67.59 27.93
CA SER A 262 13.44 -66.64 28.59
C SER A 262 13.98 -65.22 28.53
N GLU A 263 15.29 -65.03 28.75
CA GLU A 263 15.91 -63.70 28.69
C GLU A 263 15.91 -63.14 27.26
N LYS A 264 16.17 -63.98 26.24
CA LYS A 264 16.04 -63.60 24.83
C LYS A 264 14.62 -63.17 24.49
N ALA A 265 13.61 -63.94 24.90
CA ALA A 265 12.21 -63.61 24.66
C ALA A 265 11.78 -62.29 25.35
N ILE A 266 12.31 -62.01 26.55
CA ILE A 266 12.09 -60.73 27.24
C ILE A 266 12.69 -59.57 26.44
N LYS A 267 13.96 -59.69 26.00
CA LYS A 267 14.64 -58.66 25.20
C LYS A 267 13.94 -58.40 23.86
N GLU A 268 13.49 -59.45 23.17
CA GLU A 268 12.70 -59.30 21.94
C GLU A 268 11.38 -58.58 22.19
N ARG A 269 10.68 -58.90 23.29
CA ARG A 269 9.46 -58.21 23.68
C ARG A 269 9.71 -56.73 24.00
N GLU A 270 10.79 -56.41 24.70
CA GLU A 270 11.19 -55.03 24.99
C GLU A 270 11.47 -54.24 23.70
N ASN A 271 12.23 -54.83 22.77
CA ASN A 271 12.49 -54.23 21.45
C ASN A 271 11.20 -53.98 20.65
N LEU A 272 10.26 -54.92 20.68
CA LEU A 272 8.95 -54.74 20.02
C LEU A 272 8.13 -53.63 20.68
N ILE A 273 8.16 -53.51 22.01
CA ILE A 273 7.49 -52.42 22.74
C ILE A 273 8.10 -51.07 22.37
N GLU A 274 9.43 -50.96 22.28
CA GLU A 274 10.09 -49.73 21.83
C GLU A 274 9.73 -49.37 20.39
N HIS A 275 9.69 -50.36 19.49
CA HIS A 275 9.26 -50.16 18.11
C HIS A 275 7.81 -49.67 18.03
N ILE A 276 6.89 -50.25 18.81
CA ILE A 276 5.49 -49.80 18.89
C ILE A 276 5.41 -48.35 19.40
N LYS A 277 6.18 -47.99 20.44
CA LYS A 277 6.25 -46.60 20.92
C LYS A 277 6.77 -45.63 19.85
N GLY A 278 7.74 -46.07 19.04
CA GLY A 278 8.23 -45.31 17.89
C GLY A 278 7.13 -45.05 16.86
N LEU A 279 6.39 -46.10 16.48
CA LEU A 279 5.26 -46.00 15.55
C LEU A 279 4.14 -45.10 16.09
N ASP A 280 3.81 -45.18 17.37
CA ASP A 280 2.80 -44.31 18.00
C ASP A 280 3.22 -42.83 17.95
N ALA A 281 4.50 -42.54 18.20
CA ALA A 281 5.04 -41.19 18.09
C ALA A 281 5.01 -40.66 16.64
N GLU A 282 5.32 -41.51 15.66
CA GLU A 282 5.20 -41.16 14.24
C GLU A 282 3.75 -40.90 13.83
N LEU A 283 2.82 -41.74 14.29
CA LEU A 283 1.39 -41.61 14.04
C LEU A 283 0.83 -40.31 14.62
N GLU A 284 1.26 -39.93 15.81
CA GLU A 284 0.84 -38.67 16.45
C GLU A 284 1.45 -37.43 15.74
N SER A 285 2.69 -37.54 15.28
CA SER A 285 3.33 -36.52 14.42
C SER A 285 2.57 -36.35 13.10
N LEU A 286 2.14 -37.46 12.47
CA LEU A 286 1.35 -37.44 11.24
C LEU A 286 -0.04 -36.84 11.47
N LYS A 287 -0.73 -37.17 12.57
CA LYS A 287 -2.00 -36.52 12.95
C LYS A 287 -1.84 -35.01 13.11
N SER A 288 -0.80 -34.57 13.83
CA SER A 288 -0.50 -33.13 13.99
C SER A 288 -0.23 -32.43 12.66
N LYS A 289 0.49 -33.08 11.74
CA LYS A 289 0.69 -32.56 10.37
C LYS A 289 -0.62 -32.50 9.60
N ASN A 290 -1.46 -33.53 9.69
CA ASN A 290 -2.76 -33.58 9.02
C ASN A 290 -3.70 -32.47 9.50
N GLU A 291 -3.77 -32.22 10.82
CA GLU A 291 -4.52 -31.08 11.36
C GLU A 291 -4.03 -29.73 10.82
N LYS A 292 -2.71 -29.55 10.71
CA LYS A 292 -2.14 -28.32 10.13
C LYS A 292 -2.53 -28.17 8.66
N PHE A 293 -2.59 -29.26 7.89
CA PHE A 293 -3.07 -29.23 6.51
C PHE A 293 -4.57 -28.92 6.44
N ASN A 294 -5.40 -29.52 7.28
CA ASN A 294 -6.84 -29.23 7.35
C ASN A 294 -7.10 -27.76 7.70
N ARG A 295 -6.35 -27.18 8.65
CA ARG A 295 -6.44 -25.74 8.95
C ARG A 295 -6.00 -24.86 7.78
N LYS A 296 -5.02 -25.28 6.98
CA LYS A 296 -4.61 -24.56 5.76
C LYS A 296 -5.69 -24.64 4.67
N ILE A 297 -6.31 -25.81 4.50
CA ILE A 297 -7.42 -26.02 3.55
C ILE A 297 -8.60 -25.15 3.94
N ALA A 298 -9.05 -25.17 5.20
CA ALA A 298 -10.15 -24.35 5.70
C ALA A 298 -9.92 -22.85 5.45
N ARG A 299 -8.71 -22.33 5.74
CA ARG A 299 -8.36 -20.93 5.45
C ARG A 299 -8.36 -20.61 3.95
N ARG A 300 -7.95 -21.57 3.11
CA ARG A 300 -7.95 -21.40 1.65
C ARG A 300 -9.39 -21.36 1.14
N ASP A 301 -10.25 -22.23 1.64
CA ASP A 301 -11.66 -22.31 1.23
C ASP A 301 -12.43 -21.06 1.71
N GLU A 302 -12.17 -20.58 2.93
CA GLU A 302 -12.68 -19.28 3.41
C GLU A 302 -12.24 -18.12 2.51
N LYS A 303 -10.96 -18.10 2.09
CA LYS A 303 -10.45 -17.11 1.14
C LYS A 303 -11.14 -17.21 -0.23
N ILE A 304 -11.40 -18.42 -0.72
CA ILE A 304 -12.14 -18.64 -1.97
C ILE A 304 -13.57 -18.13 -1.85
N LEU A 305 -14.23 -18.37 -0.71
CA LEU A 305 -15.60 -17.90 -0.44
C LEU A 305 -15.66 -16.37 -0.42
N ASN A 306 -14.71 -15.72 0.26
CA ASN A 306 -14.57 -14.26 0.26
C ASN A 306 -14.31 -13.70 -1.15
N LEU A 307 -13.46 -14.36 -1.95
CA LEU A 307 -13.20 -13.95 -3.33
C LEU A 307 -14.44 -14.10 -4.23
N LYS A 308 -15.23 -15.16 -4.03
CA LYS A 308 -16.52 -15.33 -4.74
C LYS A 308 -17.49 -14.21 -4.41
N ALA A 309 -17.62 -13.85 -3.12
CA ALA A 309 -18.47 -12.74 -2.69
C ALA A 309 -17.99 -11.40 -3.29
N THR A 310 -16.68 -11.11 -3.27
CA THR A 310 -16.15 -9.89 -3.91
C THR A 310 -16.40 -9.86 -5.41
N ASN A 311 -16.28 -11.00 -6.10
CA ASN A 311 -16.55 -11.08 -7.53
C ASN A 311 -18.03 -10.85 -7.84
N GLN A 312 -18.95 -11.35 -7.01
CA GLN A 312 -20.38 -11.08 -7.16
C GLN A 312 -20.71 -9.60 -6.99
N ASN A 313 -20.10 -8.94 -6.00
CA ASN A 313 -20.27 -7.49 -5.81
C ASN A 313 -19.74 -6.69 -7.00
N LEU A 314 -18.52 -6.99 -7.47
CA LEU A 314 -17.96 -6.34 -8.65
C LEU A 314 -18.81 -6.54 -9.91
N LEU A 315 -19.47 -7.69 -10.05
CA LEU A 315 -20.35 -7.99 -11.17
C LEU A 315 -21.67 -7.20 -11.07
N ALA A 316 -22.16 -6.92 -9.86
CA ALA A 316 -23.26 -6.01 -9.63
C ALA A 316 -22.88 -4.56 -9.94
N ASP A 317 -21.70 -4.12 -9.50
CA ASP A 317 -21.17 -2.78 -9.78
C ASP A 317 -21.01 -2.55 -11.30
N LEU A 318 -20.50 -3.55 -12.03
CA LEU A 318 -20.38 -3.48 -13.50
C LEU A 318 -21.74 -3.32 -14.18
N LYS A 319 -22.77 -4.07 -13.74
CA LYS A 319 -24.13 -3.94 -14.28
C LYS A 319 -24.72 -2.56 -14.01
N GLU A 320 -24.46 -1.97 -12.84
CA GLU A 320 -24.91 -0.62 -12.53
C GLU A 320 -24.19 0.43 -13.36
N ILE A 321 -22.89 0.25 -13.63
CA ILE A 321 -22.13 1.12 -14.55
C ILE A 321 -22.69 1.01 -15.98
N GLU A 322 -22.97 -0.20 -16.48
CA GLU A 322 -23.61 -0.42 -17.78
C GLU A 322 -24.97 0.29 -17.86
N ARG A 323 -25.80 0.16 -16.82
CA ARG A 323 -27.11 0.83 -16.73
C ARG A 323 -26.97 2.35 -16.81
N ARG A 324 -26.03 2.93 -16.04
CA ARG A 324 -25.74 4.38 -16.07
C ARG A 324 -25.20 4.85 -17.41
N SER A 325 -24.41 4.01 -18.11
CA SER A 325 -23.92 4.33 -19.45
C SER A 325 -25.08 4.44 -20.45
N VAL A 326 -26.06 3.54 -20.37
CA VAL A 326 -27.26 3.58 -21.23
C VAL A 326 -28.11 4.83 -20.92
N GLU A 327 -28.33 5.14 -19.65
CA GLU A 327 -29.03 6.38 -19.25
C GLU A 327 -28.31 7.64 -19.76
N SER A 328 -26.97 7.64 -19.73
CA SER A 328 -26.18 8.74 -20.27
C SER A 328 -26.31 8.87 -21.79
N THR A 329 -26.44 7.77 -22.53
CA THR A 329 -26.68 7.84 -23.98
C THR A 329 -28.07 8.37 -24.30
N ASP A 330 -29.08 7.96 -23.55
CA ASP A 330 -30.46 8.44 -23.72
C ASP A 330 -30.57 9.94 -23.40
N ASN A 331 -29.90 10.41 -22.33
CA ASN A 331 -29.86 11.83 -21.99
C ASN A 331 -29.12 12.65 -23.05
N LYS A 332 -28.06 12.10 -23.67
CA LYS A 332 -27.36 12.76 -24.78
C LYS A 332 -28.26 12.91 -26.01
N GLU A 333 -29.10 11.94 -26.31
CA GLU A 333 -30.07 12.04 -27.40
C GLU A 333 -31.16 13.08 -27.11
N LYS A 334 -31.68 13.12 -25.88
CA LYS A 334 -32.63 14.17 -25.44
C LYS A 334 -32.03 15.57 -25.57
N LEU A 335 -30.83 15.79 -25.04
CA LEU A 335 -30.12 17.07 -25.17
C LEU A 335 -29.87 17.45 -26.64
N LYS A 336 -29.59 16.48 -27.51
CA LYS A 336 -29.43 16.74 -28.95
C LYS A 336 -30.74 17.19 -29.60
N SER A 337 -31.87 16.61 -29.18
CA SER A 337 -33.20 17.01 -29.65
C SER A 337 -33.59 18.40 -29.15
N GLU A 338 -33.35 18.69 -27.87
CA GLU A 338 -33.58 20.02 -27.25
C GLU A 338 -32.68 21.10 -27.87
N PHE A 339 -31.41 20.79 -28.13
CA PHE A 339 -30.51 21.71 -28.83
C PHE A 339 -30.99 22.01 -30.26
N SER A 340 -31.60 21.02 -30.92
CA SER A 340 -32.15 21.21 -32.27
C SER A 340 -33.38 22.11 -32.25
N SER A 341 -34.28 21.94 -31.28
CA SER A 341 -35.46 22.80 -31.12
C SER A 341 -35.08 24.23 -30.71
N LEU A 342 -34.14 24.40 -29.78
CA LEU A 342 -33.62 25.72 -29.40
C LEU A 342 -32.97 26.45 -30.57
N LYS A 343 -32.23 25.73 -31.43
CA LYS A 343 -31.64 26.31 -32.64
C LYS A 343 -32.69 26.79 -33.63
N GLU A 344 -33.80 26.07 -33.75
CA GLU A 344 -34.93 26.45 -34.60
C GLU A 344 -35.66 27.68 -34.04
N CYS A 345 -35.91 27.71 -32.72
CA CYS A 345 -36.50 28.85 -32.03
C CYS A 345 -35.63 30.12 -32.12
N LEU A 346 -34.30 29.98 -31.98
CA LEU A 346 -33.36 31.09 -32.17
C LEU A 346 -33.44 31.68 -33.58
N LYS A 347 -33.53 30.81 -34.60
CA LYS A 347 -33.64 31.23 -35.99
C LYS A 347 -34.94 31.98 -36.24
N GLU A 348 -36.06 31.49 -35.69
CA GLU A 348 -37.35 32.17 -35.78
C GLU A 348 -37.33 33.55 -35.09
N SER A 349 -36.70 33.64 -33.92
CA SER A 349 -36.51 34.92 -33.21
C SER A 349 -35.66 35.90 -34.02
N GLN A 350 -34.57 35.45 -34.65
CA GLN A 350 -33.75 36.27 -35.55
C GLN A 350 -34.55 36.76 -36.77
N ASP A 351 -35.34 35.90 -37.39
CA ASP A 351 -36.18 36.26 -38.54
C ASP A 351 -37.24 37.29 -38.14
N ASN A 352 -37.83 37.16 -36.96
CA ASN A 352 -38.78 38.14 -36.42
C ASN A 352 -38.11 39.48 -36.09
N SER A 353 -36.90 39.47 -35.53
CA SER A 353 -36.10 40.67 -35.30
C SER A 353 -35.81 41.41 -36.62
N LEU A 354 -35.45 40.70 -37.69
CA LEU A 354 -35.25 41.29 -39.02
C LEU A 354 -36.52 41.89 -39.61
N LYS A 355 -37.69 41.26 -39.40
CA LYS A 355 -38.98 41.83 -39.83
C LYS A 355 -39.31 43.12 -39.08
N LEU A 356 -39.15 43.13 -37.75
CA LEU A 356 -39.36 44.32 -36.93
C LEU A 356 -38.39 45.45 -37.30
N GLN A 357 -37.12 45.13 -37.59
CA GLN A 357 -36.14 46.11 -38.05
C GLN A 357 -36.58 46.76 -39.38
N LYS A 358 -37.09 45.96 -40.34
CA LYS A 358 -37.62 46.50 -41.60
C LYS A 358 -38.84 47.41 -41.37
N GLN A 359 -39.74 47.04 -40.46
CA GLN A 359 -40.88 47.88 -40.11
C GLN A 359 -40.44 49.20 -39.46
N LEU A 360 -39.44 49.16 -38.58
CA LEU A 360 -38.85 50.35 -37.96
C LEU A 360 -38.25 51.30 -39.02
N ASP A 361 -37.54 50.76 -40.01
CA ASP A 361 -36.93 51.56 -41.07
C ASP A 361 -37.98 52.19 -41.99
N LEU A 362 -39.07 51.48 -42.29
CA LEU A 362 -40.23 52.03 -43.01
C LEU A 362 -40.89 53.17 -42.22
N ALA A 363 -41.11 52.99 -40.91
CA ALA A 363 -41.69 54.03 -40.06
C ALA A 363 -40.78 55.27 -39.96
N LYS A 364 -39.46 55.09 -39.89
CA LYS A 364 -38.50 56.21 -39.93
C LYS A 364 -38.59 56.98 -41.24
N TYR A 365 -38.67 56.27 -42.37
CA TYR A 365 -38.84 56.89 -43.68
C TYR A 365 -40.14 57.72 -43.76
N GLU A 366 -41.24 57.18 -43.23
CA GLU A 366 -42.52 57.88 -43.17
C GLU A 366 -42.44 59.14 -42.27
N ILE A 367 -41.80 59.04 -41.10
CA ILE A 367 -41.56 60.20 -40.23
C ILE A 367 -40.75 61.28 -40.94
N THR A 368 -39.70 60.90 -41.70
CA THR A 368 -38.91 61.88 -42.46
C THR A 368 -39.72 62.54 -43.57
N SER A 369 -40.56 61.78 -44.28
CA SER A 369 -41.47 62.30 -45.32
C SER A 369 -42.52 63.26 -44.74
N LEU A 370 -43.09 62.91 -43.58
CA LEU A 370 -44.05 63.77 -42.89
C LEU A 370 -43.38 65.04 -42.37
N ARG A 371 -42.12 64.98 -41.91
CA ARG A 371 -41.36 66.17 -41.50
C ARG A 371 -41.13 67.14 -42.65
N THR A 372 -40.67 66.67 -43.81
CA THR A 372 -40.49 67.52 -45.00
C THR A 372 -41.81 68.10 -45.48
N SER A 373 -42.90 67.31 -45.47
CA SER A 373 -44.23 67.83 -45.78
C SER A 373 -44.66 68.95 -44.82
N ASN A 374 -44.39 68.80 -43.53
CA ASN A 374 -44.72 69.80 -42.52
C ASN A 374 -43.86 71.07 -42.64
N GLU A 375 -42.58 70.94 -43.03
CA GLU A 375 -41.73 72.08 -43.38
C GLU A 375 -42.25 72.85 -44.60
N ASN A 376 -42.63 72.14 -45.67
CA ASN A 376 -43.23 72.76 -46.86
C ASN A 376 -44.54 73.50 -46.51
N LEU A 377 -45.38 72.92 -45.65
CA LEU A 377 -46.61 73.58 -45.18
C LEU A 377 -46.31 74.85 -44.37
N LYS A 378 -45.25 74.86 -43.55
CA LYS A 378 -44.81 76.06 -42.84
C LYS A 378 -44.35 77.15 -43.80
N GLU A 379 -43.58 76.79 -44.83
CA GLU A 379 -43.18 77.75 -45.88
C GLU A 379 -44.38 78.35 -46.60
N ILE A 380 -45.37 77.53 -46.96
CA ILE A 380 -46.62 78.00 -47.57
C ILE A 380 -47.37 78.98 -46.64
N ILE A 381 -47.44 78.68 -45.34
CA ILE A 381 -48.09 79.55 -44.35
C ILE A 381 -47.36 80.90 -44.25
N GLU A 382 -46.02 80.91 -44.23
CA GLU A 382 -45.25 82.15 -44.21
C GLU A 382 -45.42 82.96 -45.50
N GLN A 383 -45.46 82.30 -46.65
CA GLN A 383 -45.78 82.93 -47.95
C GLN A 383 -47.16 83.61 -47.91
N GLN A 384 -48.18 82.89 -47.43
CA GLN A 384 -49.54 83.43 -47.31
C GLN A 384 -49.62 84.60 -46.33
N LYS A 385 -48.86 84.58 -45.23
CA LYS A 385 -48.77 85.74 -44.31
C LYS A 385 -48.17 86.96 -45.00
N ALA A 386 -47.13 86.78 -45.83
CA ALA A 386 -46.54 87.86 -46.61
C ALA A 386 -47.53 88.42 -47.65
N ASP A 387 -48.27 87.56 -48.33
CA ASP A 387 -49.31 87.96 -49.28
C ASP A 387 -50.44 88.76 -48.59
N ILE A 388 -50.88 88.32 -47.40
CA ILE A 388 -51.87 89.06 -46.59
C ILE A 388 -51.34 90.44 -46.20
N LEU A 389 -50.07 90.57 -45.84
CA LEU A 389 -49.44 91.86 -45.54
C LEU A 389 -49.44 92.79 -46.76
N HIS A 390 -49.06 92.28 -47.93
CA HIS A 390 -49.10 93.02 -49.19
C HIS A 390 -50.52 93.48 -49.54
N LEU A 391 -51.52 92.61 -49.40
CA LEU A 391 -52.93 92.97 -49.62
C LEU A 391 -53.42 94.02 -48.63
N ARG A 392 -53.02 93.95 -47.36
CA ARG A 392 -53.33 94.99 -46.36
C ARG A 392 -52.72 96.34 -46.72
N GLN A 393 -51.51 96.36 -47.29
CA GLN A 393 -50.86 97.57 -47.81
C GLN A 393 -51.60 98.15 -49.02
N ALA A 394 -51.96 97.31 -49.98
CA ALA A 394 -52.75 97.73 -51.16
C ALA A 394 -54.14 98.26 -50.78
N ILE A 395 -54.77 97.70 -49.74
CA ILE A 395 -56.04 98.20 -49.19
C ILE A 395 -55.85 99.57 -48.50
N ALA A 396 -54.72 99.81 -47.84
CA ALA A 396 -54.42 101.12 -47.25
C ALA A 396 -54.20 102.19 -48.33
N GLU A 397 -53.49 101.85 -49.41
CA GLU A 397 -53.23 102.75 -50.55
C GLU A 397 -54.51 103.08 -51.36
N THR A 398 -55.45 102.15 -51.44
CA THR A 398 -56.77 102.39 -52.05
C THR A 398 -57.71 103.18 -51.15
N ARG A 399 -57.50 103.14 -49.82
CA ARG A 399 -58.25 103.94 -48.85
C ARG A 399 -57.86 105.42 -48.86
N ASP A 400 -56.59 105.74 -49.14
CA ASP A 400 -56.12 107.13 -49.28
C ASP A 400 -56.54 107.77 -50.62
N ASN A 401 -56.90 106.98 -51.63
CA ASN A 401 -57.32 107.46 -52.96
C ASN A 401 -58.84 107.61 -53.15
N MET A 402 -59.66 107.29 -52.15
CA MET A 402 -61.13 107.30 -52.25
C MET A 402 -61.77 108.48 -51.50
N SER A 403 -61.32 109.71 -51.80
CA SER A 403 -61.98 110.97 -51.42
C SER A 403 -62.42 111.79 -52.63
N SER A 404 -63.07 111.18 -53.63
CA SER A 404 -63.85 111.94 -54.62
C SER A 404 -64.83 111.08 -55.42
N ARG A 405 -66.11 111.54 -55.47
CA ARG A 405 -67.24 111.14 -56.33
C ARG A 405 -67.83 109.75 -56.05
N GLY A 406 -69.13 109.56 -55.86
CA GLY A 406 -70.30 110.31 -56.32
C GLY A 406 -71.06 109.44 -57.33
N ASN A 407 -72.05 108.67 -56.85
CA ASN A 407 -73.36 108.40 -57.48
C ASN A 407 -73.98 107.09 -56.95
N GLU A 408 -75.09 107.27 -56.24
CA GLU A 408 -76.19 106.30 -56.06
C GLU A 408 -76.76 106.00 -57.46
N GLU A 409 -76.95 104.75 -57.90
CA GLU A 409 -78.23 104.04 -57.74
C GLU A 409 -78.12 102.54 -58.13
N ASN A 410 -76.91 101.96 -58.13
CA ASN A 410 -76.68 100.52 -58.44
C ASN A 410 -76.12 99.71 -57.26
N VAL A 411 -76.15 100.31 -56.07
CA VAL A 411 -75.45 99.84 -54.89
C VAL A 411 -76.18 98.66 -54.25
N PHE A 412 -77.52 98.68 -54.20
CA PHE A 412 -78.28 97.65 -53.45
C PHE A 412 -78.29 96.27 -54.12
N ALA A 413 -78.32 96.19 -55.46
CA ALA A 413 -78.26 94.92 -56.20
C ALA A 413 -76.85 94.28 -56.13
N ASN A 414 -75.80 95.09 -56.17
CA ASN A 414 -74.42 94.62 -56.01
C ASN A 414 -74.10 94.25 -54.55
N TYR A 415 -74.65 94.96 -53.55
CA TYR A 415 -74.51 94.55 -52.16
C TYR A 415 -75.22 93.22 -51.90
N LYS A 416 -76.42 93.00 -52.44
CA LYS A 416 -77.13 91.71 -52.30
C LYS A 416 -76.36 90.57 -52.97
N LYS A 417 -75.85 90.77 -54.19
CA LYS A 417 -75.06 89.76 -54.90
C LYS A 417 -73.71 89.50 -54.23
N ASN A 418 -73.03 90.53 -53.74
CA ASN A 418 -71.77 90.37 -53.01
C ASN A 418 -71.98 89.76 -51.61
N THR A 419 -73.09 90.06 -50.92
CA THR A 419 -73.43 89.36 -49.67
C THR A 419 -73.85 87.92 -49.92
N GLU A 420 -74.57 87.60 -51.01
CA GLU A 420 -74.86 86.21 -51.39
C GLU A 420 -73.59 85.43 -51.76
N LEU A 421 -72.65 86.04 -52.49
CA LEU A 421 -71.35 85.43 -52.79
C LEU A 421 -70.52 85.24 -51.52
N TYR A 422 -70.49 86.22 -50.62
CA TYR A 422 -69.78 86.12 -49.35
C TYR A 422 -70.39 85.06 -48.41
N ILE A 423 -71.72 84.97 -48.36
CA ILE A 423 -72.42 83.92 -47.60
C ILE A 423 -72.14 82.54 -48.20
N ASN A 424 -72.06 82.42 -49.53
CA ASN A 424 -71.72 81.16 -50.18
C ASN A 424 -70.27 80.76 -49.95
N ASP A 425 -69.33 81.70 -49.95
CA ASP A 425 -67.92 81.43 -49.59
C ASP A 425 -67.78 81.03 -48.12
N LEU A 426 -68.48 81.72 -47.21
CA LEU A 426 -68.52 81.33 -45.79
C LEU A 426 -69.14 79.95 -45.58
N LYS A 427 -70.20 79.60 -46.32
CA LYS A 427 -70.77 78.23 -46.30
C LYS A 427 -69.78 77.20 -46.84
N ARG A 428 -69.01 77.54 -47.88
CA ARG A 428 -67.99 76.66 -48.46
C ARG A 428 -66.84 76.43 -47.49
N GLN A 429 -66.39 77.48 -46.81
CA GLN A 429 -65.38 77.41 -45.75
C GLN A 429 -65.87 76.62 -44.55
N LEU A 430 -67.11 76.85 -44.09
CA LEU A 430 -67.71 76.06 -43.01
C LEU A 430 -67.75 74.56 -43.36
N LYS A 431 -68.14 74.23 -44.59
CA LYS A 431 -68.19 72.85 -45.06
C LYS A 431 -66.79 72.23 -45.18
N SER A 432 -65.79 73.00 -45.59
CA SER A 432 -64.38 72.57 -45.60
C SER A 432 -63.86 72.31 -44.20
N MET A 433 -64.16 73.21 -43.25
CA MET A 433 -63.75 73.08 -41.85
C MET A 433 -64.46 71.92 -41.14
N GLU A 434 -65.73 71.67 -41.45
CA GLU A 434 -66.47 70.49 -40.97
C GLU A 434 -65.84 69.20 -41.53
N GLN A 435 -65.50 69.18 -42.82
CA GLN A 435 -64.82 68.03 -43.44
C GLN A 435 -63.44 67.79 -42.82
N GLU A 436 -62.64 68.83 -42.61
CA GLU A 436 -61.33 68.74 -41.96
C GLU A 436 -61.44 68.27 -40.50
N LYS A 437 -62.48 68.70 -39.78
CA LYS A 437 -62.77 68.20 -38.43
C LYS A 437 -63.15 66.72 -38.45
N GLU A 438 -63.97 66.29 -39.41
CA GLU A 438 -64.35 64.87 -39.59
C GLU A 438 -63.12 64.01 -39.89
N ASP A 439 -62.24 64.47 -40.78
CA ASP A 439 -61.00 63.80 -41.14
C ASP A 439 -60.01 63.74 -39.97
N ALA A 440 -59.93 64.81 -39.15
CA ALA A 440 -59.12 64.84 -37.95
C ALA A 440 -59.65 63.88 -36.87
N LEU A 441 -60.97 63.80 -36.69
CA LEU A 441 -61.62 62.83 -35.79
C LEU A 441 -61.41 61.38 -36.25
N SER A 442 -61.44 61.15 -37.56
CA SER A 442 -61.16 59.85 -38.15
C SER A 442 -59.70 59.43 -37.88
N LYS A 443 -58.73 60.31 -38.15
CA LYS A 443 -57.31 60.09 -37.83
C LYS A 443 -57.07 59.89 -36.34
N GLN A 444 -57.75 60.64 -35.48
CA GLN A 444 -57.65 60.47 -34.03
C GLN A 444 -58.13 59.08 -33.60
N SER A 445 -59.22 58.60 -34.19
CA SER A 445 -59.78 57.28 -33.91
C SER A 445 -58.84 56.15 -34.39
N GLU A 446 -58.24 56.32 -35.56
CA GLU A 446 -57.26 55.36 -36.10
C GLU A 446 -55.98 55.29 -35.26
N LEU A 447 -55.44 56.44 -34.84
CA LEU A 447 -54.30 56.51 -33.93
C LEU A 447 -54.61 55.87 -32.57
N ALA A 448 -55.81 56.08 -32.03
CA ALA A 448 -56.22 55.43 -30.78
C ALA A 448 -56.26 53.90 -30.92
N TYR A 449 -56.74 53.39 -32.07
CA TYR A 449 -56.76 51.96 -32.36
C TYR A 449 -55.35 51.38 -32.52
N GLN A 450 -54.46 52.06 -33.24
CA GLN A 450 -53.06 51.66 -33.39
C GLN A 450 -52.32 51.66 -32.04
N LEU A 451 -52.56 52.68 -31.20
CA LEU A 451 -51.99 52.75 -29.85
C LEU A 451 -52.48 51.58 -28.98
N GLN A 452 -53.75 51.22 -29.08
CA GLN A 452 -54.31 50.07 -28.35
C GLN A 452 -53.72 48.74 -28.84
N GLY A 453 -53.55 48.58 -30.16
CA GLY A 453 -52.86 47.43 -30.76
C GLY A 453 -51.41 47.30 -30.26
N SER A 454 -50.66 48.41 -30.27
CA SER A 454 -49.28 48.44 -29.77
C SER A 454 -49.19 48.12 -28.27
N LYS A 455 -50.15 48.60 -27.45
CA LYS A 455 -50.23 48.23 -26.02
C LYS A 455 -50.46 46.74 -25.82
N THR A 456 -51.36 46.13 -26.61
CA THR A 456 -51.62 44.68 -26.51
C THR A 456 -50.43 43.85 -26.97
N GLU A 457 -49.74 44.26 -28.05
CA GLU A 457 -48.54 43.58 -28.54
C GLU A 457 -47.37 43.70 -27.56
N LYS A 458 -47.21 44.87 -26.92
CA LYS A 458 -46.24 45.03 -25.85
C LYS A 458 -46.51 44.05 -24.69
N LEU A 459 -47.76 43.92 -24.25
CA LEU A 459 -48.12 43.01 -23.15
C LEU A 459 -47.83 41.55 -23.50
N THR A 460 -48.14 41.12 -24.72
CA THR A 460 -47.87 39.73 -25.15
C THR A 460 -46.38 39.44 -25.26
N ILE A 461 -45.57 40.41 -25.68
CA ILE A 461 -44.10 40.28 -25.68
C ILE A 461 -43.56 40.21 -24.25
N GLU A 462 -44.04 41.07 -23.34
CA GLU A 462 -43.63 41.06 -21.92
C GLU A 462 -44.00 39.73 -21.23
N GLU A 463 -45.14 39.14 -21.59
CA GLU A 463 -45.58 37.84 -21.07
C GLU A 463 -44.71 36.69 -21.60
N ARG A 464 -44.41 36.68 -22.90
CA ARG A 464 -43.49 35.71 -23.51
C ARG A 464 -42.08 35.79 -22.91
N HIS A 465 -41.56 37.00 -22.67
CA HIS A 465 -40.25 37.18 -22.03
C HIS A 465 -40.26 36.71 -20.56
N ARG A 466 -41.37 36.90 -19.84
CA ARG A 466 -41.50 36.37 -18.47
C ARG A 466 -41.50 34.85 -18.44
N GLU A 467 -42.19 34.20 -19.37
CA GLU A 467 -42.16 32.74 -19.50
C GLU A 467 -40.74 32.23 -19.82
N GLN A 468 -40.04 32.85 -20.77
CA GLN A 468 -38.66 32.48 -21.09
C GLN A 468 -37.71 32.66 -19.91
N ILE A 469 -37.85 33.75 -19.13
CA ILE A 469 -37.06 33.94 -17.91
C ILE A 469 -37.34 32.82 -16.91
N HIS A 470 -38.61 32.46 -16.73
CA HIS A 470 -39.01 31.40 -15.81
C HIS A 470 -38.46 30.02 -16.23
N GLU A 471 -38.46 29.71 -17.52
CA GLU A 471 -37.86 28.48 -18.06
C GLU A 471 -36.34 28.43 -17.80
N LEU A 472 -35.62 29.52 -18.08
CA LEU A 472 -34.19 29.62 -17.83
C LEU A 472 -33.85 29.54 -16.34
N GLU A 473 -34.65 30.15 -15.46
CA GLU A 473 -34.49 30.04 -14.01
C GLU A 473 -34.64 28.58 -13.54
N ASN A 474 -35.64 27.86 -14.07
CA ASN A 474 -35.85 26.45 -13.76
C ASN A 474 -34.71 25.57 -14.28
N GLU A 475 -34.16 25.87 -15.46
CA GLU A 475 -33.00 25.14 -16.01
C GLU A 475 -31.73 25.39 -15.20
N ILE A 476 -31.46 26.64 -14.80
CA ILE A 476 -30.36 26.99 -13.90
C ILE A 476 -30.50 26.24 -12.57
N GLN A 477 -31.72 26.13 -12.03
CA GLN A 477 -31.95 25.42 -10.79
C GLN A 477 -31.66 23.91 -10.93
N LYS A 478 -32.12 23.28 -12.02
CA LYS A 478 -31.80 21.88 -12.33
C LYS A 478 -30.29 21.66 -12.46
N LEU A 479 -29.58 22.54 -13.18
CA LEU A 479 -28.13 22.46 -13.33
C LEU A 479 -27.38 22.65 -11.99
N LYS A 480 -27.89 23.49 -11.08
CA LYS A 480 -27.34 23.61 -9.73
C LYS A 480 -27.50 22.31 -8.94
N ASP A 481 -28.68 21.72 -8.98
CA ASP A 481 -28.96 20.47 -8.28
C ASP A 481 -28.11 19.31 -8.84
N GLU A 482 -27.96 19.23 -10.17
CA GLU A 482 -27.05 18.29 -10.82
C GLU A 482 -25.60 18.51 -10.39
N ASN A 483 -25.12 19.75 -10.34
CA ASN A 483 -23.78 20.08 -9.88
C ASN A 483 -23.55 19.64 -8.43
N ILE A 484 -24.53 19.82 -7.54
CA ILE A 484 -24.44 19.34 -6.16
C ILE A 484 -24.25 17.82 -6.14
N THR A 485 -25.05 17.07 -6.90
CA THR A 485 -24.91 15.60 -6.97
C THR A 485 -23.57 15.16 -7.57
N LEU A 486 -23.01 15.92 -8.53
CA LEU A 486 -21.70 15.62 -9.11
C LEU A 486 -20.59 15.90 -8.11
N VAL A 487 -20.66 17.00 -7.36
CA VAL A 487 -19.70 17.32 -6.29
C VAL A 487 -19.67 16.21 -5.23
N ASP A 488 -20.83 15.75 -4.78
CA ASP A 488 -20.93 14.67 -3.79
C ASP A 488 -20.29 13.37 -4.30
N LYS A 489 -20.56 12.99 -5.56
CA LYS A 489 -19.95 11.81 -6.19
C LYS A 489 -18.43 11.94 -6.33
N LEU A 490 -17.95 13.13 -6.67
CA LEU A 490 -16.51 13.40 -6.84
C LEU A 490 -15.79 13.37 -5.48
N GLU A 491 -16.45 13.83 -4.42
CA GLU A 491 -15.96 13.69 -3.06
C GLU A 491 -15.89 12.22 -2.62
N GLU A 492 -16.92 11.44 -2.92
CA GLU A 492 -16.95 9.99 -2.66
C GLU A 492 -15.84 9.24 -3.43
N GLU A 493 -15.64 9.53 -4.72
CA GLU A 493 -14.51 8.99 -5.49
C GLU A 493 -13.17 9.41 -4.89
N GLY A 494 -13.04 10.67 -4.45
CA GLY A 494 -11.85 11.17 -3.78
C GLY A 494 -11.54 10.41 -2.49
N GLN A 495 -12.57 10.04 -1.72
CA GLN A 495 -12.43 9.20 -0.52
C GLN A 495 -12.05 7.76 -0.88
N ASN A 496 -12.68 7.18 -1.90
CA ASN A 496 -12.37 5.83 -2.40
C ASN A 496 -10.95 5.73 -2.94
N LYS A 497 -10.48 6.73 -3.68
CA LYS A 497 -9.09 6.84 -4.15
C LYS A 497 -8.12 6.88 -2.98
N LYS A 498 -8.37 7.70 -1.95
CA LYS A 498 -7.55 7.74 -0.72
C LYS A 498 -7.52 6.39 0.00
N LEU A 499 -8.63 5.66 0.06
CA LEU A 499 -8.71 4.32 0.63
C LEU A 499 -7.87 3.30 -0.17
N MET A 500 -7.96 3.34 -1.50
CA MET A 500 -7.16 2.51 -2.38
C MET A 500 -5.66 2.82 -2.25
N GLU A 501 -5.27 4.09 -2.25
CA GLU A 501 -3.88 4.51 -2.01
C GLU A 501 -3.35 4.03 -0.64
N ARG A 502 -4.19 4.09 0.40
CA ARG A 502 -3.85 3.53 1.73
C ARG A 502 -3.67 2.01 1.69
N ARG A 503 -4.52 1.28 0.97
CA ARG A 503 -4.37 -0.18 0.79
C ARG A 503 -3.10 -0.52 0.02
N THR A 504 -2.82 0.17 -1.08
CA THR A 504 -1.62 -0.07 -1.91
C THR A 504 -0.35 0.25 -1.13
N THR A 505 -0.33 1.35 -0.37
CA THR A 505 0.82 1.69 0.49
C THR A 505 0.99 0.71 1.65
N MET A 506 -0.08 0.15 2.22
CA MET A 506 0.03 -0.94 3.19
C MET A 506 0.60 -2.22 2.57
N MET A 507 0.12 -2.63 1.39
CA MET A 507 0.62 -3.82 0.69
C MET A 507 2.09 -3.67 0.28
N SER A 508 2.49 -2.48 -0.19
CA SER A 508 3.89 -2.16 -0.49
C SER A 508 4.78 -2.22 0.76
N ASN A 509 4.33 -1.67 1.89
CA ASN A 509 5.05 -1.77 3.16
C ASN A 509 5.19 -3.23 3.64
N ASP A 510 4.18 -4.06 3.45
CA ASP A 510 4.23 -5.49 3.79
C ASP A 510 5.19 -6.26 2.87
N ALA A 511 5.21 -5.95 1.57
CA ALA A 511 6.18 -6.50 0.63
C ALA A 511 7.62 -6.10 1.01
N ASP A 512 7.85 -4.83 1.35
CA ASP A 512 9.15 -4.33 1.82
C ASP A 512 9.58 -4.98 3.14
N LEU A 513 8.63 -5.18 4.07
CA LEU A 513 8.89 -5.89 5.32
C LEU A 513 9.22 -7.36 5.09
N LYS A 514 8.56 -8.01 4.13
CA LYS A 514 8.85 -9.40 3.73
C LYS A 514 10.22 -9.51 3.05
N LEU A 515 10.54 -8.58 2.15
CA LEU A 515 11.85 -8.49 1.49
C LEU A 515 12.95 -8.28 2.53
N LYS A 516 12.80 -7.32 3.44
CA LYS A 516 13.77 -7.08 4.53
C LYS A 516 13.96 -8.31 5.43
N ARG A 517 12.90 -9.08 5.71
CA ARG A 517 13.02 -10.34 6.45
C ARG A 517 13.79 -11.39 5.66
N MET A 518 13.51 -11.55 4.37
CA MET A 518 14.25 -12.48 3.52
C MET A 518 15.72 -12.09 3.41
N THR A 519 16.04 -10.81 3.23
CA THR A 519 17.42 -10.33 3.17
C THR A 519 18.15 -10.54 4.51
N SER A 520 17.49 -10.29 5.65
CA SER A 520 18.04 -10.57 6.98
C SER A 520 18.31 -12.06 7.17
N ASN A 521 17.36 -12.92 6.81
CA ASN A 521 17.53 -14.37 6.91
C ASN A 521 18.64 -14.86 5.98
N PHE A 522 18.76 -14.28 4.78
CA PHE A 522 19.85 -14.61 3.86
C PHE A 522 21.22 -14.21 4.42
N GLN A 523 21.33 -13.05 5.04
CA GLN A 523 22.55 -12.62 5.72
C GLN A 523 22.89 -13.52 6.92
N GLU A 524 21.90 -13.91 7.73
CA GLU A 524 22.09 -14.86 8.84
C GLU A 524 22.54 -16.24 8.34
N MET A 525 21.95 -16.74 7.26
CA MET A 525 22.34 -18.00 6.64
C MET A 525 23.74 -17.92 6.03
N LYS A 526 24.10 -16.77 5.44
CA LYS A 526 25.46 -16.52 4.93
C LYS A 526 26.49 -16.53 6.06
N ALA A 527 26.21 -15.84 7.17
CA ALA A 527 27.09 -15.83 8.34
C ALA A 527 27.25 -17.24 8.94
N LYS A 528 26.16 -18.01 9.06
CA LYS A 528 26.23 -19.41 9.50
C LYS A 528 27.01 -20.30 8.55
N LYS A 529 26.90 -20.06 7.24
CA LYS A 529 27.69 -20.78 6.23
C LYS A 529 29.17 -20.50 6.44
N GLU A 530 29.55 -19.23 6.61
CA GLU A 530 30.94 -18.82 6.86
C GLU A 530 31.47 -19.42 8.18
N GLU A 531 30.65 -19.44 9.25
CA GLU A 531 30.99 -20.06 10.53
C GLU A 531 31.19 -21.59 10.40
N LEU A 532 30.33 -22.27 9.64
CA LEU A 532 30.47 -23.71 9.36
C LEU A 532 31.70 -24.01 8.50
N GLU A 533 31.98 -23.20 7.49
CA GLU A 533 33.18 -23.32 6.66
C GLU A 533 34.45 -23.12 7.51
N GLN A 534 34.44 -22.15 8.43
CA GLN A 534 35.54 -21.93 9.37
C GLN A 534 35.71 -23.10 10.34
N MET A 535 34.62 -23.63 10.92
CA MET A 535 34.70 -24.83 11.75
C MET A 535 35.24 -26.03 10.96
N LEU A 536 34.78 -26.23 9.73
CA LEU A 536 35.25 -27.33 8.88
C LEU A 536 36.75 -27.20 8.60
N TYR A 537 37.22 -25.98 8.32
CA TYR A 537 38.65 -25.69 8.17
C TYR A 537 39.45 -26.00 9.44
N GLU A 538 38.94 -25.59 10.61
CA GLU A 538 39.57 -25.91 11.90
C GLU A 538 39.59 -27.40 12.20
N TYR A 539 38.50 -28.12 11.91
CA TYR A 539 38.44 -29.58 12.07
C TYR A 539 39.43 -30.28 11.13
N GLN A 540 39.52 -29.86 9.88
CA GLN A 540 40.53 -30.37 8.95
C GLN A 540 41.95 -30.08 9.43
N GLY A 541 42.20 -28.90 9.99
CA GLY A 541 43.47 -28.55 10.62
C GLY A 541 43.81 -29.47 11.80
N LYS A 542 42.88 -29.66 12.73
CA LYS A 542 43.03 -30.57 13.88
C LYS A 542 43.24 -32.02 13.44
N LEU A 543 42.54 -32.46 12.39
CA LEU A 543 42.68 -33.80 11.85
C LEU A 543 44.05 -34.00 11.21
N LYS A 544 44.54 -33.02 10.43
CA LYS A 544 45.91 -33.03 9.89
C LYS A 544 46.95 -33.07 10.99
N ILE A 545 46.80 -32.26 12.03
CA ILE A 545 47.71 -32.26 13.19
C ILE A 545 47.72 -33.65 13.84
N LYS A 546 46.54 -34.22 14.15
CA LYS A 546 46.45 -35.56 14.73
C LYS A 546 47.08 -36.63 13.83
N ILE A 547 46.84 -36.59 12.52
CA ILE A 547 47.45 -37.51 11.57
C ILE A 547 48.98 -37.38 11.64
N THR A 548 49.51 -36.16 11.56
CA THR A 548 50.97 -35.93 11.64
C THR A 548 51.55 -36.32 13.00
N GLU A 549 50.83 -36.14 14.11
CA GLU A 549 51.27 -36.58 15.44
C GLU A 549 51.29 -38.11 15.54
N THR A 550 50.26 -38.79 15.01
CA THR A 550 50.21 -40.26 14.98
C THR A 550 51.24 -40.86 14.02
N GLU A 551 51.47 -40.24 12.87
CA GLU A 551 52.51 -40.63 11.91
C GLU A 551 53.90 -40.42 12.51
N ASN A 552 54.14 -39.29 13.18
CA ASN A 552 55.42 -39.02 13.87
C ASN A 552 55.64 -39.99 15.03
N ALA A 553 54.64 -40.28 15.85
CA ALA A 553 54.75 -41.25 16.95
C ALA A 553 54.96 -42.68 16.43
N GLY A 554 54.26 -43.07 15.35
CA GLY A 554 54.44 -44.34 14.67
C GLY A 554 55.83 -44.47 14.03
N MET A 555 56.30 -43.42 13.35
CA MET A 555 57.63 -43.32 12.76
C MET A 555 58.73 -43.36 13.82
N GLN A 556 58.53 -42.70 14.96
CA GLN A 556 59.50 -42.71 16.06
C GLN A 556 59.59 -44.09 16.71
N ASN A 557 58.46 -44.76 16.92
CA ASN A 557 58.43 -46.15 17.40
C ASN A 557 59.07 -47.12 16.39
N LEU A 558 58.81 -46.96 15.10
CA LEU A 558 59.44 -47.77 14.04
C LEU A 558 60.93 -47.50 13.94
N ALA A 559 61.38 -46.25 14.07
CA ALA A 559 62.79 -45.89 14.09
C ALA A 559 63.50 -46.47 15.32
N GLU A 560 62.85 -46.48 16.48
CA GLU A 560 63.40 -47.07 17.70
C GLU A 560 63.44 -48.61 17.62
N GLN A 561 62.42 -49.23 17.02
CA GLN A 561 62.43 -50.65 16.71
C GLN A 561 63.52 -51.02 15.70
N LEU A 562 63.69 -50.23 14.63
CA LEU A 562 64.77 -50.40 13.65
C LEU A 562 66.14 -50.24 14.30
N ALA A 563 66.36 -49.21 15.12
CA ALA A 563 67.62 -49.03 15.83
C ALA A 563 67.92 -50.20 16.79
N ASN A 564 66.89 -50.76 17.44
CA ASN A 564 67.04 -51.95 18.26
C ASN A 564 67.34 -53.21 17.43
N LYS A 565 66.68 -53.37 16.27
CA LYS A 565 66.97 -54.46 15.33
C LYS A 565 68.37 -54.33 14.75
N ASP A 566 68.84 -53.12 14.42
CA ASP A 566 70.20 -52.86 13.96
C ASP A 566 71.23 -53.20 15.04
N LYS A 567 70.97 -52.86 16.31
CA LYS A 567 71.81 -53.30 17.44
C LYS A 567 71.85 -54.82 17.57
N ILE A 568 70.72 -55.50 17.36
CA ILE A 568 70.66 -56.97 17.36
C ILE A 568 71.43 -57.53 16.16
N ILE A 569 71.28 -56.95 14.97
CA ILE A 569 72.00 -57.33 13.76
C ILE A 569 73.51 -57.16 13.96
N GLU A 570 73.96 -56.05 14.55
CA GLU A 570 75.38 -55.85 14.85
C GLU A 570 75.90 -56.86 15.88
N LYS A 571 75.11 -57.18 16.91
CA LYS A 571 75.45 -58.28 17.85
C LYS A 571 75.51 -59.63 17.14
N LEU A 572 74.57 -59.90 16.24
CA LEU A 572 74.54 -61.13 15.46
C LEU A 572 75.70 -61.20 14.47
N LYS A 573 76.07 -60.10 13.80
CA LYS A 573 77.26 -60.02 12.93
C LYS A 573 78.54 -60.25 13.72
N ALA A 574 78.66 -59.66 14.92
CA ALA A 574 79.80 -59.90 15.80
C ALA A 574 79.88 -61.38 16.20
N SER A 575 78.77 -61.96 16.63
CA SER A 575 78.67 -63.40 16.93
C SER A 575 78.98 -64.27 15.71
N LEU A 576 78.49 -63.90 14.52
CA LEU A 576 78.74 -64.60 13.27
C LEU A 576 80.21 -64.54 12.89
N LYS A 577 80.87 -63.39 13.07
CA LYS A 577 82.31 -63.23 12.87
C LYS A 577 83.13 -64.05 13.86
N ASP A 578 82.68 -64.16 15.12
CA ASP A 578 83.32 -65.03 16.11
C ASP A 578 83.09 -66.51 15.76
N LYS A 579 81.92 -66.88 15.25
CA LYS A 579 81.64 -68.22 14.70
C LYS A 579 82.39 -68.52 13.42
N GLU A 580 82.65 -67.53 12.57
CA GLU A 580 83.51 -67.67 11.39
C GLU A 580 84.96 -67.88 11.80
N LYS A 581 85.43 -67.22 12.86
CA LYS A 581 86.75 -67.50 13.45
C LYS A 581 86.82 -68.89 14.04
N GLU A 582 85.81 -69.30 14.82
CA GLU A 582 85.72 -70.69 15.31
C GLU A 582 85.67 -71.67 14.15
N LEU A 583 84.92 -71.39 13.07
CA LEU A 583 84.87 -72.21 11.87
C LEU A 583 86.23 -72.26 11.17
N ALA A 584 86.92 -71.14 11.03
CA ALA A 584 88.25 -71.08 10.45
C ALA A 584 89.27 -71.87 11.29
N GLU A 585 89.16 -71.79 12.62
CA GLU A 585 89.97 -72.58 13.56
C GLU A 585 89.60 -74.07 13.47
N ILE A 586 88.32 -74.41 13.35
CA ILE A 586 87.85 -75.79 13.10
C ILE A 586 88.34 -76.28 11.75
N TYR A 587 88.35 -75.46 10.69
CA TYR A 587 88.86 -75.85 9.38
C TYR A 587 90.37 -76.02 9.40
N SER A 588 91.11 -75.13 10.09
CA SER A 588 92.54 -75.29 10.34
C SER A 588 92.84 -76.55 11.14
N ASN A 589 92.07 -76.82 12.20
CA ASN A 589 92.18 -78.02 13.02
C ASN A 589 91.79 -79.26 12.22
N LYS A 590 90.77 -79.17 11.36
CA LYS A 590 90.36 -80.23 10.44
C LYS A 590 91.48 -80.50 9.45
N GLU A 591 92.13 -79.49 8.88
CA GLU A 591 93.28 -79.66 7.98
C GLU A 591 94.46 -80.30 8.72
N VAL A 592 94.74 -79.90 9.96
CA VAL A 592 95.73 -80.55 10.83
C VAL A 592 95.34 -82.00 11.10
N ILE A 593 94.08 -82.28 11.47
CA ILE A 593 93.56 -83.63 11.72
C ILE A 593 93.50 -84.46 10.44
N GLU A 594 93.28 -83.87 9.27
CA GLU A 594 93.31 -84.55 7.97
C GLU A 594 94.74 -84.88 7.57
N ASN A 595 95.70 -83.98 7.85
CA ASN A 595 97.13 -84.25 7.69
C ASN A 595 97.60 -85.31 8.68
N GLU A 596 97.20 -85.24 9.95
CA GLU A 596 97.44 -86.27 10.96
C GLU A 596 96.76 -87.58 10.58
N ASN A 597 95.51 -87.57 10.09
CA ASN A 597 94.83 -88.76 9.58
C ASN A 597 95.50 -89.31 8.33
N TYR A 598 96.04 -88.47 7.45
CA TYR A 598 96.83 -88.92 6.32
C TYR A 598 98.10 -89.62 6.82
N THR A 599 98.78 -89.02 7.81
CA THR A 599 99.96 -89.58 8.47
C THR A 599 99.63 -90.87 9.23
N LEU A 600 98.49 -90.93 9.92
CA LEU A 600 97.97 -92.08 10.66
C LEU A 600 97.46 -93.15 9.69
N ARG A 601 96.88 -92.80 8.54
CA ARG A 601 96.52 -93.76 7.48
C ARG A 601 97.77 -94.31 6.79
N GLU A 602 98.83 -93.51 6.65
CA GLU A 602 100.16 -93.98 6.24
C GLU A 602 100.75 -94.92 7.31
N GLN A 603 100.67 -94.57 8.60
CA GLN A 603 101.12 -95.41 9.71
C GLN A 603 100.26 -96.66 9.87
N ILE A 604 98.95 -96.59 9.65
CA ILE A 604 98.00 -97.72 9.66
C ILE A 604 98.20 -98.55 8.40
N LYS A 605 98.51 -97.99 7.22
CA LYS A 605 98.94 -98.77 6.05
C LYS A 605 100.27 -99.49 6.30
N ARG A 606 101.19 -98.86 7.05
CA ARG A 606 102.44 -99.49 7.52
C ARG A 606 102.20 -100.51 8.63
N ALA A 607 101.17 -100.32 9.47
CA ALA A 607 100.83 -101.18 10.60
C ALA A 607 99.81 -102.28 10.24
N THR A 608 99.09 -102.20 9.12
CA THR A 608 98.22 -103.27 8.58
C THR A 608 99.02 -104.43 7.97
N ILE A 609 100.35 -104.37 8.04
CA ILE A 609 101.26 -105.52 7.82
C ILE A 609 101.60 -106.25 9.14
N THR A 610 101.16 -105.77 10.30
CA THR A 610 101.39 -106.46 11.58
C THR A 610 100.15 -106.45 12.47
N GLU A 611 99.61 -107.65 12.65
CA GLU A 611 98.51 -108.06 13.51
C GLU A 611 98.47 -107.33 14.86
N PHE A 612 97.39 -106.59 15.17
CA PHE A 612 96.75 -106.59 16.50
C PHE A 612 95.38 -105.89 16.46
N SER A 613 94.47 -106.47 17.24
CA SER A 613 93.01 -106.29 17.31
C SER A 613 92.58 -105.17 18.27
N ASP A 614 91.63 -104.35 17.82
CA ASP A 614 90.39 -103.87 18.49
C ASP A 614 90.47 -103.33 19.94
N PRO A 615 90.43 -101.98 20.14
CA PRO A 615 89.19 -101.29 20.61
C PRO A 615 88.92 -99.90 20.00
N ALA A 616 89.86 -99.34 19.21
CA ALA A 616 89.75 -97.99 18.66
C ALA A 616 88.68 -97.87 17.55
N ASN A 617 88.36 -98.99 16.88
CA ASN A 617 87.39 -99.02 15.80
C ASN A 617 85.94 -98.91 16.32
N ILE A 618 85.67 -99.48 17.50
CA ILE A 618 84.38 -99.39 18.19
C ILE A 618 84.09 -97.95 18.63
N ILE A 619 85.09 -97.26 19.20
CA ILE A 619 84.96 -95.86 19.66
C ILE A 619 84.67 -94.92 18.47
N LEU A 620 85.33 -95.14 17.33
CA LEU A 620 85.07 -94.38 16.11
C LEU A 620 83.66 -94.61 15.55
N GLN A 621 83.14 -95.84 15.61
CA GLN A 621 81.76 -96.12 15.22
C GLN A 621 80.73 -95.49 16.15
N GLU A 622 80.99 -95.43 17.47
CA GLU A 622 80.12 -94.71 18.41
C GLU A 622 80.07 -93.21 18.13
N GLN A 623 81.20 -92.58 17.85
CA GLN A 623 81.27 -91.16 17.52
C GLN A 623 80.54 -90.82 16.21
N ILE A 624 80.63 -91.69 15.20
CA ILE A 624 79.88 -91.54 13.95
C ILE A 624 78.37 -91.63 14.21
N ASN A 625 77.92 -92.61 15.00
CA ASN A 625 76.50 -92.77 15.35
C ASN A 625 75.95 -91.58 16.16
N GLU A 626 76.75 -90.98 17.03
CA GLU A 626 76.35 -89.81 17.81
C GLU A 626 76.19 -88.56 16.94
N LEU A 627 77.07 -88.36 15.95
CA LEU A 627 76.96 -87.29 14.97
C LEU A 627 75.74 -87.46 14.06
N GLU A 628 75.43 -88.68 13.61
CA GLU A 628 74.23 -88.96 12.82
C GLU A 628 72.94 -88.67 13.58
N LYS A 629 72.86 -89.04 14.87
CA LYS A 629 71.71 -88.71 15.73
C LYS A 629 71.56 -87.19 15.89
N ARG A 630 72.65 -86.46 16.05
CA ARG A 630 72.62 -85.00 16.17
C ARG A 630 72.13 -84.35 14.87
N LEU A 631 72.57 -84.85 13.72
CA LEU A 631 72.15 -84.36 12.41
C LEU A 631 70.64 -84.60 12.17
N GLN A 632 70.13 -85.79 12.48
CA GLN A 632 68.69 -86.09 12.41
C GLN A 632 67.86 -85.19 13.32
N SER A 633 68.34 -84.89 14.54
CA SER A 633 67.63 -83.99 15.45
C SER A 633 67.52 -82.55 14.91
N GLN A 634 68.56 -82.07 14.21
CA GLN A 634 68.56 -80.75 13.59
C GLN A 634 67.65 -80.69 12.36
N GLU A 635 67.61 -81.74 11.55
CA GLU A 635 66.67 -81.83 10.41
C GLU A 635 65.21 -81.84 10.88
N LEU A 636 64.90 -82.54 11.96
CA LEU A 636 63.56 -82.53 12.56
C LEU A 636 63.17 -81.14 13.08
N ALA A 637 64.10 -80.42 13.72
CA ALA A 637 63.86 -79.06 14.19
C ALA A 637 63.61 -78.09 13.02
N PHE A 638 64.42 -78.17 11.96
CA PHE A 638 64.27 -77.35 10.76
C PHE A 638 62.93 -77.60 10.05
N ASN A 639 62.53 -78.86 9.89
CA ASN A 639 61.25 -79.21 9.27
C ASN A 639 60.05 -78.72 10.10
N LYS A 640 60.16 -78.73 11.44
CA LYS A 640 59.13 -78.19 12.31
C LYS A 640 58.97 -76.67 12.12
N GLU A 641 60.08 -75.92 12.13
CA GLU A 641 60.06 -74.47 11.94
C GLU A 641 59.55 -74.08 10.54
N LYS A 642 59.95 -74.83 9.50
CA LYS A 642 59.44 -74.65 8.14
C LYS A 642 57.91 -74.81 8.08
N ASN A 643 57.36 -75.83 8.74
CA ASN A 643 55.92 -76.07 8.76
C ASN A 643 55.16 -74.98 9.54
N GLU A 644 55.73 -74.48 10.65
CA GLU A 644 55.15 -73.37 11.41
C GLU A 644 55.11 -72.07 10.58
N LEU A 645 56.21 -71.76 9.87
CA LEU A 645 56.27 -70.60 8.97
C LEU A 645 55.28 -70.74 7.81
N GLN A 646 55.15 -71.93 7.24
CA GLN A 646 54.20 -72.20 6.16
C GLN A 646 52.75 -72.01 6.64
N GLY A 647 52.43 -72.45 7.86
CA GLY A 647 51.13 -72.17 8.49
C GLY A 647 50.86 -70.68 8.71
N THR A 648 51.87 -69.89 9.13
CA THR A 648 51.70 -68.43 9.25
C THR A 648 51.50 -67.73 7.91
N ILE A 649 52.14 -68.20 6.84
CA ILE A 649 51.95 -67.67 5.49
C ILE A 649 50.52 -67.91 5.02
N GLU A 650 49.98 -69.13 5.20
CA GLU A 650 48.59 -69.44 4.82
C GLU A 650 47.55 -68.58 5.57
N VAL A 651 47.81 -68.23 6.84
CA VAL A 651 46.93 -67.34 7.61
C VAL A 651 46.96 -65.92 7.05
N LEU A 652 48.14 -65.40 6.74
CA LEU A 652 48.29 -64.05 6.17
C LEU A 652 47.69 -63.95 4.76
N GLU A 653 47.83 -64.99 3.93
CA GLU A 653 47.20 -65.05 2.61
C GLU A 653 45.67 -64.98 2.70
N LYS A 654 45.07 -65.72 3.65
CA LYS A 654 43.62 -65.64 3.91
C LYS A 654 43.18 -64.27 4.43
N GLU A 655 44.00 -63.61 5.26
CA GLU A 655 43.69 -62.28 5.77
C GLU A 655 43.72 -61.23 4.64
N ILE A 656 44.68 -61.32 3.72
CA ILE A 656 44.73 -60.48 2.50
C ILE A 656 43.50 -60.72 1.63
N GLU A 657 43.09 -61.99 1.43
CA GLU A 657 41.90 -62.33 0.64
C GLU A 657 40.62 -61.69 1.23
N ILE A 658 40.44 -61.74 2.55
CA ILE A 658 39.31 -61.10 3.24
C ILE A 658 39.32 -59.57 3.05
N LEU A 659 40.49 -58.94 3.15
CA LEU A 659 40.65 -57.50 2.94
C LEU A 659 40.35 -57.08 1.50
N GLU A 660 40.74 -57.89 0.51
CA GLU A 660 40.42 -57.64 -0.90
C GLU A 660 38.92 -57.77 -1.19
N ILE A 661 38.24 -58.75 -0.58
CA ILE A 661 36.78 -58.90 -0.67
C ILE A 661 36.09 -57.68 -0.05
N GLY A 662 36.52 -57.23 1.12
CA GLY A 662 35.99 -56.03 1.78
C GLY A 662 36.16 -54.77 0.92
N LYS A 663 37.34 -54.58 0.33
CA LYS A 663 37.63 -53.47 -0.59
C LYS A 663 36.74 -53.49 -1.82
N LYS A 664 36.49 -54.67 -2.42
CA LYS A 664 35.58 -54.81 -3.57
C LYS A 664 34.15 -54.41 -3.21
N ALA A 665 33.65 -54.85 -2.05
CA ALA A 665 32.30 -54.50 -1.58
C ALA A 665 32.13 -52.99 -1.33
N ASP A 666 33.14 -52.33 -0.75
CA ASP A 666 33.12 -50.89 -0.55
C ASP A 666 33.19 -50.13 -1.88
N THR A 667 34.00 -50.60 -2.83
CA THR A 667 34.09 -50.01 -4.18
C THR A 667 32.74 -50.10 -4.90
N GLU A 668 32.08 -51.25 -4.86
CA GLU A 668 30.75 -51.45 -5.44
C GLU A 668 29.68 -50.56 -4.77
N LYS A 669 29.77 -50.35 -3.45
CA LYS A 669 28.89 -49.43 -2.72
C LYS A 669 29.06 -47.98 -3.18
N PHE A 670 30.30 -47.53 -3.40
CA PHE A 670 30.58 -46.19 -3.90
C PHE A 670 30.17 -46.02 -5.37
N GLU A 671 30.43 -47.00 -6.23
CA GLU A 671 29.97 -46.98 -7.63
C GLU A 671 28.45 -46.91 -7.74
N ASN A 672 27.73 -47.63 -6.88
CA ASN A 672 26.28 -47.56 -6.79
C ASN A 672 25.78 -46.17 -6.32
N GLN A 673 26.47 -45.53 -5.38
CA GLN A 673 26.15 -44.16 -4.95
C GLN A 673 26.41 -43.14 -6.07
N ILE A 674 27.54 -43.25 -6.77
CA ILE A 674 27.87 -42.40 -7.92
C ILE A 674 26.82 -42.57 -9.02
N SER A 675 26.43 -43.80 -9.33
CA SER A 675 25.39 -44.09 -10.34
C SER A 675 24.04 -43.48 -9.97
N LYS A 676 23.63 -43.53 -8.69
CA LYS A 676 22.41 -42.85 -8.20
C LYS A 676 22.48 -41.34 -8.38
N ILE A 677 23.62 -40.73 -8.07
CA ILE A 677 23.84 -39.28 -8.24
C ILE A 677 23.82 -38.89 -9.72
N ILE A 678 24.42 -39.70 -10.61
CA ILE A 678 24.39 -39.46 -12.05
C ILE A 678 22.95 -39.48 -12.58
N VAL A 679 22.15 -40.48 -12.21
CA VAL A 679 20.73 -40.55 -12.60
C VAL A 679 19.94 -39.37 -12.04
N GLN A 680 20.16 -38.98 -10.78
CA GLN A 680 19.50 -37.82 -10.18
C GLN A 680 19.87 -36.51 -10.89
N ASN A 681 21.12 -36.34 -11.28
CA ASN A 681 21.59 -35.19 -12.06
C ASN A 681 20.99 -35.20 -13.48
N GLN A 682 20.84 -36.36 -14.12
CA GLN A 682 20.18 -36.48 -15.41
C GLN A 682 18.70 -36.09 -15.33
N ILE A 683 17.98 -36.53 -14.29
CA ILE A 683 16.58 -36.14 -14.04
C ILE A 683 16.46 -34.63 -13.79
N LEU A 684 17.36 -34.06 -12.97
CA LEU A 684 17.39 -32.62 -12.73
C LEU A 684 17.69 -31.83 -14.03
N THR A 685 18.60 -32.34 -14.86
CA THR A 685 18.93 -31.73 -16.16
C THR A 685 17.73 -31.79 -17.11
N GLN A 686 17.03 -32.92 -17.19
CA GLN A 686 15.79 -33.05 -17.97
C GLN A 686 14.65 -32.20 -17.42
N GLN A 687 14.57 -31.97 -16.10
CA GLN A 687 13.60 -31.04 -15.49
C GLN A 687 13.93 -29.57 -15.78
N VAL A 688 15.21 -29.23 -15.94
CA VAL A 688 15.65 -27.89 -16.36
C VAL A 688 15.44 -27.69 -17.87
N GLU A 689 15.64 -28.72 -18.69
CA GLU A 689 15.38 -28.69 -20.12
C GLU A 689 13.88 -28.69 -20.46
N SER A 690 13.04 -29.41 -19.73
CA SER A 690 11.58 -29.37 -19.93
C SER A 690 10.93 -28.06 -19.45
N ASN A 691 11.57 -27.32 -18.55
CA ASN A 691 11.18 -25.95 -18.17
C ASN A 691 11.72 -24.86 -19.12
N LYS A 692 12.56 -25.22 -20.11
CA LYS A 692 12.93 -24.35 -21.22
C LYS A 692 12.22 -24.87 -22.47
N GLY A 693 11.14 -24.19 -22.85
CA GLY A 693 10.50 -24.43 -24.15
C GLY A 693 11.50 -24.37 -25.31
N PRO A 694 11.16 -24.98 -26.46
CA PRO A 694 12.11 -25.23 -27.53
C PRO A 694 12.51 -23.92 -28.19
N VAL A 695 13.72 -23.43 -27.87
CA VAL A 695 14.39 -22.43 -28.69
C VAL A 695 15.48 -23.17 -29.43
N LYS A 696 15.07 -23.71 -30.58
CA LYS A 696 16.02 -24.16 -31.60
C LYS A 696 16.68 -22.93 -32.21
N GLU A 697 17.98 -23.12 -32.42
CA GLU A 697 18.93 -22.27 -33.09
C GLU A 697 18.39 -21.63 -34.38
N GLU A 698 18.24 -20.31 -34.37
CA GLU A 698 18.48 -19.46 -35.54
C GLU A 698 19.47 -18.36 -35.13
N LYS A 699 20.76 -18.71 -35.16
CA LYS A 699 21.83 -17.73 -35.19
C LYS A 699 21.81 -17.07 -36.57
N ASN A 700 20.95 -16.06 -36.75
CA ASN A 700 21.16 -14.89 -37.63
C ASN A 700 19.98 -13.89 -37.69
N THR A 701 18.93 -14.04 -36.87
CA THR A 701 17.73 -13.16 -36.93
C THR A 701 17.63 -12.13 -35.80
N SER A 702 18.41 -12.24 -34.72
CA SER A 702 18.29 -11.30 -33.58
C SER A 702 18.66 -9.84 -33.90
N SER A 703 19.44 -9.59 -34.96
CA SER A 703 19.72 -8.21 -35.40
C SER A 703 18.56 -7.57 -36.16
N LEU A 704 17.69 -8.36 -36.80
CA LEU A 704 16.58 -7.83 -37.60
C LEU A 704 15.36 -7.60 -36.71
N GLU A 705 15.08 -8.50 -35.77
CA GLU A 705 13.99 -8.32 -34.80
C GLU A 705 14.26 -7.15 -33.84
N LEU A 706 15.51 -6.94 -33.41
CA LEU A 706 15.88 -5.73 -32.65
C LEU A 706 15.71 -4.46 -33.49
N LYS A 707 16.05 -4.48 -34.78
CA LYS A 707 15.84 -3.33 -35.67
C LYS A 707 14.35 -3.05 -35.92
N ILE A 708 13.55 -4.08 -36.15
CA ILE A 708 12.09 -3.95 -36.35
C ILE A 708 11.43 -3.47 -35.05
N MET A 709 11.87 -3.95 -33.88
CA MET A 709 11.36 -3.49 -32.59
C MET A 709 11.79 -2.05 -32.28
N GLU A 710 13.03 -1.67 -32.62
CA GLU A 710 13.52 -0.30 -32.47
C GLU A 710 12.80 0.66 -33.44
N GLU A 711 12.51 0.20 -34.66
CA GLU A 711 11.77 0.95 -35.67
C GLU A 711 10.28 1.09 -35.31
N ASN A 712 9.66 0.03 -34.78
CA ASN A 712 8.30 0.11 -34.22
C ASN A 712 8.23 1.03 -32.99
N CYS A 713 9.24 1.01 -32.12
CA CYS A 713 9.35 1.98 -31.03
C CYS A 713 9.50 3.40 -31.56
N LYS A 714 10.34 3.63 -32.59
CA LYS A 714 10.50 4.95 -33.23
C LYS A 714 9.20 5.44 -33.86
N GLN A 715 8.45 4.57 -34.56
CA GLN A 715 7.16 4.90 -35.14
C GLN A 715 6.11 5.21 -34.06
N SER A 716 6.05 4.41 -32.99
CA SER A 716 5.17 4.67 -31.85
C SER A 716 5.51 6.00 -31.17
N LEU A 717 6.80 6.30 -31.01
CA LEU A 717 7.26 7.56 -30.41
C LEU A 717 6.97 8.77 -31.31
N GLN A 718 7.04 8.60 -32.63
CA GLN A 718 6.61 9.61 -33.61
C GLN A 718 5.09 9.84 -33.57
N LEU A 719 4.28 8.78 -33.46
CA LEU A 719 2.83 8.91 -33.33
C LEU A 719 2.45 9.64 -32.04
N VAL A 720 3.09 9.30 -30.92
CA VAL A 720 2.89 10.00 -29.64
C VAL A 720 3.37 11.45 -29.72
N GLN A 721 4.44 11.75 -30.46
CA GLN A 721 4.88 13.13 -30.70
C GLN A 721 3.88 13.92 -31.55
N LEU A 722 3.32 13.31 -32.60
CA LEU A 722 2.29 13.93 -33.43
C LEU A 722 1.01 14.18 -32.62
N GLU A 723 0.60 13.23 -31.77
CA GLU A 723 -0.52 13.37 -30.87
C GLU A 723 -0.28 14.49 -29.84
N ASN A 724 0.91 14.56 -29.26
CA ASN A 724 1.30 15.66 -28.37
C ASN A 724 1.28 17.02 -29.07
N ASN A 725 1.75 17.09 -30.31
CA ASN A 725 1.74 18.33 -31.09
C ASN A 725 0.31 18.74 -31.45
N SER A 726 -0.55 17.78 -31.79
CA SER A 726 -1.99 18.00 -32.02
C SER A 726 -2.69 18.50 -30.75
N LEU A 727 -2.41 17.88 -29.60
CA LEU A 727 -2.94 18.32 -28.30
C LEU A 727 -2.44 19.70 -27.91
N LYS A 728 -1.16 20.03 -28.17
CA LYS A 728 -0.61 21.38 -27.95
C LYS A 728 -1.26 22.44 -28.85
N ALA A 729 -1.52 22.11 -30.11
CA ALA A 729 -2.22 23.01 -31.03
C ALA A 729 -3.67 23.24 -30.55
N LYS A 730 -4.36 22.18 -30.13
CA LYS A 730 -5.72 22.27 -29.57
C LYS A 730 -5.76 23.07 -28.26
N LEU A 731 -4.75 22.91 -27.40
CA LEU A 731 -4.61 23.67 -26.17
C LEU A 731 -4.37 25.16 -26.47
N SER A 732 -3.52 25.48 -27.45
CA SER A 732 -3.30 26.87 -27.89
C SER A 732 -4.57 27.50 -28.46
N GLN A 733 -5.35 26.74 -29.23
CA GLN A 733 -6.64 27.19 -29.76
C GLN A 733 -7.64 27.47 -28.62
N LEU A 734 -7.73 26.58 -27.63
CA LEU A 734 -8.60 26.77 -26.47
C LEU A 734 -8.17 27.98 -25.61
N GLU A 735 -6.87 28.21 -25.46
CA GLU A 735 -6.36 29.41 -24.78
C GLU A 735 -6.72 30.71 -25.52
N GLU A 736 -6.72 30.69 -26.86
CA GLU A 736 -7.10 31.84 -27.67
C GLU A 736 -8.62 32.08 -27.64
N GLU A 737 -9.43 31.02 -27.68
CA GLU A 737 -10.88 31.07 -27.49
C GLU A 737 -11.24 31.61 -26.09
N HIS A 738 -10.53 31.17 -25.05
CA HIS A 738 -10.70 31.66 -23.68
C HIS A 738 -10.39 33.15 -23.57
N LYS A 739 -9.26 33.61 -24.12
CA LYS A 739 -8.92 35.04 -24.17
C LYS A 739 -9.97 35.85 -24.93
N GLY A 740 -10.53 35.31 -26.00
CA GLY A 740 -11.62 35.91 -26.75
C GLY A 740 -12.91 36.05 -25.93
N LEU A 741 -13.25 35.03 -25.15
CA LEU A 741 -14.41 35.05 -24.24
C LEU A 741 -14.20 36.01 -23.06
N GLU A 742 -13.01 36.03 -22.45
CA GLU A 742 -12.66 36.99 -21.40
C GLU A 742 -12.82 38.43 -21.89
N LYS A 743 -12.31 38.72 -23.09
CA LYS A 743 -12.46 40.05 -23.72
C LYS A 743 -13.94 40.40 -23.92
N LYS A 744 -14.74 39.50 -24.50
CA LYS A 744 -16.20 39.72 -24.69
C LYS A 744 -16.93 39.97 -23.38
N HIS A 745 -16.60 39.23 -22.33
CA HIS A 745 -17.18 39.41 -21.01
C HIS A 745 -16.80 40.76 -20.39
N LEU A 746 -15.55 41.21 -20.58
CA LEU A 746 -15.07 42.51 -20.13
C LEU A 746 -15.75 43.66 -20.89
N ASP A 747 -15.90 43.52 -22.21
CA ASP A 747 -16.64 44.46 -23.06
C ASP A 747 -18.13 44.53 -22.65
N MET A 748 -18.75 43.39 -22.31
CA MET A 748 -20.13 43.35 -21.83
C MET A 748 -20.28 44.04 -20.46
N LYS A 749 -19.33 43.82 -19.53
CA LYS A 749 -19.30 44.53 -18.24
C LYS A 749 -19.14 46.05 -18.41
N LEU A 750 -18.27 46.48 -19.33
CA LEU A 750 -18.10 47.90 -19.67
C LEU A 750 -19.38 48.49 -20.26
N SER A 751 -20.05 47.75 -21.16
CA SER A 751 -21.33 48.15 -21.74
C SER A 751 -22.42 48.31 -20.67
N TRP A 752 -22.52 47.39 -19.71
CA TRP A 752 -23.45 47.51 -18.59
C TRP A 752 -23.14 48.69 -17.68
N ALA A 753 -21.86 48.91 -17.34
CA ALA A 753 -21.45 50.07 -16.57
C ALA A 753 -21.81 51.39 -17.27
N ASN A 754 -21.65 51.46 -18.60
CA ASN A 754 -22.06 52.62 -19.38
C ASN A 754 -23.59 52.81 -19.38
N ALA A 755 -24.37 51.73 -19.51
CA ALA A 755 -25.82 51.79 -19.43
C ALA A 755 -26.31 52.24 -18.05
N ASP A 756 -25.66 51.83 -16.97
CA ASP A 756 -25.96 52.30 -15.60
C ASP A 756 -25.63 53.79 -15.44
N ILE A 757 -24.51 54.26 -15.99
CA ILE A 757 -24.15 55.69 -16.00
C ILE A 757 -25.18 56.51 -16.79
N GLU A 758 -25.61 56.03 -17.96
CA GLU A 758 -26.66 56.69 -18.74
C GLU A 758 -28.00 56.73 -17.99
N LYS A 759 -28.38 55.64 -17.32
CA LYS A 759 -29.56 55.59 -16.47
C LYS A 759 -29.49 56.59 -15.32
N GLU A 760 -28.36 56.67 -14.62
CA GLU A 760 -28.12 57.65 -13.56
C GLU A 760 -28.24 59.08 -14.10
N THR A 761 -27.68 59.33 -15.29
CA THR A 761 -27.76 60.63 -15.98
C THR A 761 -29.20 61.01 -16.33
N ILE A 762 -30.01 60.04 -16.79
CA ILE A 762 -31.44 60.25 -17.08
C ILE A 762 -32.23 60.51 -15.79
N LEU A 763 -31.94 59.75 -14.72
CA LEU A 763 -32.57 59.96 -13.41
C LEU A 763 -32.25 61.33 -12.83
N GLN A 764 -31.02 61.81 -13.01
CA GLN A 764 -30.61 63.14 -12.58
C GLN A 764 -31.38 64.22 -13.34
N LYS A 765 -31.48 64.12 -14.68
CA LYS A 765 -32.31 65.02 -15.50
C LYS A 765 -33.79 64.99 -15.09
N TYR A 766 -34.31 63.82 -14.73
CA TYR A 766 -35.68 63.69 -14.24
C TYR A 766 -35.89 64.40 -12.90
N ARG A 767 -34.95 64.28 -11.96
CA ARG A 767 -34.99 65.01 -10.67
C ARG A 767 -34.94 66.52 -10.90
N GLU A 768 -34.04 66.99 -11.75
CA GLU A 768 -33.94 68.41 -12.12
C GLU A 768 -35.24 68.93 -12.74
N ALA A 769 -35.86 68.16 -13.64
CA ALA A 769 -37.15 68.51 -14.23
C ALA A 769 -38.29 68.55 -13.19
N GLN A 770 -38.31 67.61 -12.22
CA GLN A 770 -39.27 67.64 -11.12
C GLN A 770 -39.08 68.86 -10.22
N GLU A 771 -37.83 69.26 -9.97
CA GLU A 771 -37.49 70.41 -9.13
C GLU A 771 -37.90 71.71 -9.81
N GLN A 772 -37.65 71.85 -11.12
CA GLN A 772 -38.17 72.96 -11.93
C GLN A 772 -39.71 73.01 -11.90
N LEU A 773 -40.39 71.87 -12.00
CA LEU A 773 -41.85 71.79 -11.90
C LEU A 773 -42.36 72.26 -10.53
N ARG A 774 -41.68 71.91 -9.44
CA ARG A 774 -42.02 72.41 -8.08
C ARG A 774 -41.81 73.91 -7.98
N GLU A 775 -40.72 74.43 -8.55
CA GLU A 775 -40.43 75.85 -8.56
C GLU A 775 -41.50 76.63 -9.35
N TYR A 776 -41.86 76.16 -10.54
CA TYR A 776 -42.96 76.74 -11.32
C TYR A 776 -44.30 76.66 -10.58
N SER A 777 -44.61 75.54 -9.93
CA SER A 777 -45.82 75.42 -9.12
C SER A 777 -45.83 76.43 -7.97
N SER A 778 -44.69 76.62 -7.30
CA SER A 778 -44.55 77.60 -6.22
C SER A 778 -44.72 79.04 -6.72
N GLN A 779 -44.10 79.38 -7.85
CA GLN A 779 -44.27 80.68 -8.50
C GLN A 779 -45.72 80.91 -8.93
N PHE A 780 -46.40 79.88 -9.46
CA PHE A 780 -47.80 79.95 -9.84
C PHE A 780 -48.70 80.20 -8.63
N THR A 781 -48.49 79.48 -7.51
CA THR A 781 -49.23 79.73 -6.26
C THR A 781 -48.98 81.15 -5.73
N ALA A 782 -47.75 81.65 -5.79
CA ALA A 782 -47.43 83.02 -5.37
C ALA A 782 -48.16 84.06 -6.24
N MET A 783 -48.20 83.84 -7.56
CA MET A 783 -48.93 84.69 -8.50
C MET A 783 -50.44 84.64 -8.27
N GLU A 784 -50.99 83.46 -7.99
CA GLU A 784 -52.41 83.28 -7.68
C GLU A 784 -52.79 84.06 -6.40
N VAL A 785 -51.97 83.99 -5.36
CA VAL A 785 -52.14 84.77 -4.13
C VAL A 785 -52.10 86.28 -4.39
N GLU A 786 -51.17 86.76 -5.23
CA GLU A 786 -51.14 88.18 -5.62
C GLU A 786 -52.37 88.59 -6.42
N LEU A 787 -52.86 87.74 -7.33
CA LEU A 787 -54.12 87.96 -8.05
C LEU A 787 -55.32 88.09 -7.09
N TYR A 788 -55.40 87.24 -6.07
CA TYR A 788 -56.44 87.37 -5.04
C TYR A 788 -56.34 88.69 -4.28
N LYS A 789 -55.14 89.13 -3.89
CA LYS A 789 -54.92 90.44 -3.23
C LYS A 789 -55.31 91.60 -4.14
N VAL A 790 -55.02 91.53 -5.44
CA VAL A 790 -55.41 92.55 -6.42
C VAL A 790 -56.93 92.60 -6.54
N ASN A 791 -57.60 91.45 -6.64
CA ASN A 791 -59.06 91.38 -6.67
C ASN A 791 -59.71 91.92 -5.39
N GLU A 792 -59.14 91.62 -4.22
CA GLU A 792 -59.60 92.15 -2.94
C GLU A 792 -59.47 93.68 -2.90
N ARG A 793 -58.32 94.23 -3.28
CA ARG A 793 -58.10 95.68 -3.41
C ARG A 793 -59.08 96.33 -4.41
N PHE A 794 -59.33 95.66 -5.53
CA PHE A 794 -60.31 96.12 -6.52
C PHE A 794 -61.72 96.13 -5.94
N GLY A 795 -62.12 95.08 -5.22
CA GLY A 795 -63.41 95.02 -4.50
C GLY A 795 -63.58 96.10 -3.45
N ILE A 796 -62.54 96.39 -2.65
CA ILE A 796 -62.53 97.51 -1.70
C ILE A 796 -62.72 98.84 -2.43
N THR A 797 -61.99 99.05 -3.53
CA THR A 797 -62.08 100.28 -4.33
C THR A 797 -63.46 100.45 -4.96
N LEU A 798 -64.05 99.36 -5.45
CA LEU A 798 -65.40 99.34 -6.01
C LEU A 798 -66.46 99.69 -4.95
N ASN A 799 -66.32 99.15 -3.74
CA ASN A 799 -67.21 99.48 -2.63
C ASN A 799 -67.09 100.95 -2.21
N GLN A 800 -65.86 101.49 -2.12
CA GLN A 800 -65.64 102.91 -1.87
C GLN A 800 -66.28 103.79 -2.96
N ASN A 801 -66.16 103.41 -4.23
CA ASN A 801 -66.81 104.12 -5.33
C ASN A 801 -68.34 104.07 -5.21
N ASN A 802 -68.92 102.92 -4.86
CA ASN A 802 -70.37 102.78 -4.63
C ASN A 802 -70.84 103.64 -3.44
N GLU A 803 -70.06 103.71 -2.36
CA GLU A 803 -70.34 104.59 -1.21
C GLU A 803 -70.32 106.07 -1.62
N LEU A 804 -69.31 106.48 -2.40
CA LEU A 804 -69.21 107.83 -2.97
C LEU A 804 -70.38 108.15 -3.91
N GLU A 805 -70.83 107.19 -4.74
CA GLU A 805 -72.02 107.36 -5.59
C GLU A 805 -73.29 107.53 -4.75
N LEU A 806 -73.45 106.75 -3.67
CA LEU A 806 -74.56 106.89 -2.73
C LEU A 806 -74.54 108.25 -2.02
N GLU A 807 -73.36 108.75 -1.63
CA GLU A 807 -73.20 110.10 -1.08
C GLU A 807 -73.52 111.19 -2.11
N LEU A 808 -73.04 111.06 -3.35
CA LEU A 808 -73.41 111.95 -4.45
C LEU A 808 -74.92 111.95 -4.71
N HIS A 809 -75.57 110.79 -4.64
CA HIS A 809 -77.01 110.68 -4.79
C HIS A 809 -77.76 111.37 -3.63
N LYS A 810 -77.30 111.19 -2.38
CA LYS A 810 -77.83 111.92 -1.20
C LYS A 810 -77.64 113.43 -1.34
N LEU A 811 -76.48 113.89 -1.84
CA LEU A 811 -76.21 115.30 -2.09
C LEU A 811 -77.10 115.85 -3.21
N LYS A 812 -77.29 115.12 -4.32
CA LYS A 812 -78.24 115.46 -5.39
C LYS A 812 -79.68 115.56 -4.87
N GLN A 813 -80.12 114.63 -4.02
CA GLN A 813 -81.44 114.72 -3.39
C GLN A 813 -81.58 115.94 -2.48
N LYS A 814 -80.54 116.30 -1.71
CA LYS A 814 -80.52 117.53 -0.90
C LYS A 814 -80.54 118.80 -1.77
N LEU A 815 -79.89 118.79 -2.93
CA LEU A 815 -79.91 119.90 -3.89
C LEU A 815 -81.29 120.05 -4.54
N ASN A 816 -81.88 118.96 -5.04
CA ASN A 816 -83.22 118.95 -5.62
C ASN A 816 -84.31 119.26 -4.58
N GLY A 817 -84.09 118.93 -3.31
CA GLY A 817 -84.95 119.31 -2.19
C GLY A 817 -84.88 120.80 -1.82
N LYS A 818 -83.77 121.48 -2.14
CA LYS A 818 -83.62 122.95 -1.99
C LYS A 818 -84.22 123.72 -3.17
N GLU A 819 -84.23 123.13 -4.38
CA GLU A 819 -84.89 123.73 -5.55
C GLU A 819 -86.42 123.68 -5.48
N LYS A 820 -87.02 122.77 -4.71
CA LYS A 820 -88.48 122.75 -4.43
C LYS A 820 -88.93 123.70 -3.30
N LYS A 821 -88.03 124.53 -2.77
CA LYS A 821 -88.31 125.57 -1.75
C LYS A 821 -88.03 127.00 -2.25
N LYS A 822 -87.88 127.17 -3.56
CA LYS A 822 -88.03 128.45 -4.27
C LYS A 822 -89.23 128.32 -5.20
#